data_AF-A0A0S8ER19-F1
#
_entry.id   AF-A0A0S8ER19-F1
#
_cell.length_a   1.000
_cell.length_b   1.000
_cell.length_c   1.000
_cell.angle_alpha   90.00
_cell.angle_beta   90.00
_cell.angle_gamma   90.00
#
_symmetry.space_group_name_H-M   'P 1'
#
loop_
_entity.id
_entity.type
_entity.pdbx_description
1 polymer ?
#
loop_
_entity_poly.entity_id
_entity_poly.type
_entity_poly.pdbx_seq_one_letter_code
_entity_poly.pdbx_strand_id
1 'polypeptide(L)'
;MSKSVFFEISWEVCNMVGGIHTVLASRVPDVQQRHGEDGYITIGPDVPRAQGVAPEFRPDVWDTQLAESLRGHEIGVEMGRWLVPGEPRCLLINHSNLYPRKDQILGLYWEKYGLDSLFGAWDYYDPVLFAHGAGVVIAHIRDRFLLPARQDAIVQAHEWMSAGAILHLQTAAPEIGTVFTTHATMLGRSLAGRRADPNFYQSLPDVDPLVAAKELNVSSKHSMESVAAREADVFTTVSEITALECEHLLGRKPDVILPNGFGAKPVAPEQRQQAREDLFKLAELTTGDQYDREQTLIFALAGRYEYINKGVDVYLDAGWSLSDALASRGGKRVILYAMLPAGHAEPKRALWDRAHGSGAGSPLRCTHDLVDEANDPITNQLNALGIKNAPGAPVHVVHVPIYLDGTDPLIRQKYWDLLPGADLGVFPSFYEPWGYTPLEAVAFGVPAITTDRAGFGRWVAAQGDGKRTGVRVLKREGVAFDAVCESIRKALLEFIDLPLEDRESLRQASLRTAALTDWSNFMEHYEEAHRLALQAGAARLKELPMERLSVVSMPAVSADSGVFGPFVKPPAKEGEEPSELQPLQDIAANLWWRWHPDVASLFKRIDPALWFKLEENPHALLDQVKPNRLMNLALDEDYVADVVRLARELSESTQTKDPRIAYFCMEFGIAGFLKLYSGGLGILAGDHLKAVGLAYHEGYFHQMIDRDGRQEHLGDTNDFGSPPFKQVMAGQYAPLRVTVPLPTGPVQVGAWQLDVGRVPLFLLDTNLPENRPEDRAITNRLYGGDSAHRLRQEMILGLGGYQLLTELDIEPDVFHMNEGHSAFLLIARAAHLIQRHGLRSVEAFEYIRNTTVFTTHTPVPAGHDHFPEEMVRPYLTRFEHVLRLDWPRLMAMGHTPRGAPNEFGTTALAVRSSERINGVSAKHGEVARDMFLQFYPELDDADVPCTSITNGVHVSTWVAPRWQRLFEREMGHDWRDHIEDRFQWDWLRDHDSAEIWSIHRELRTDYIDWLKEHLTQTWTRRREDLSLLRDILDHLDEDRLLIGFARRFAPYKRADLLLTDPARLSKLLNG
;
A
#
# COMPACT_ATOMS: atom_id res chain seq x y z
N MET A 1 -13.82 -24.08 39.61
CA MET A 1 -14.30 -23.68 38.27
C MET A 1 -13.06 -23.25 37.50
N SER A 2 -12.84 -23.77 36.29
CA SER A 2 -11.86 -23.14 35.38
C SER A 2 -12.34 -21.71 35.09
N LYS A 3 -11.44 -20.76 34.92
CA LYS A 3 -11.83 -19.42 34.45
C LYS A 3 -12.20 -19.52 32.98
N SER A 4 -13.29 -18.87 32.57
CA SER A 4 -13.66 -18.74 31.17
C SER A 4 -12.61 -17.91 30.41
N VAL A 5 -12.40 -18.21 29.13
CA VAL A 5 -11.54 -17.39 28.27
C VAL A 5 -12.33 -16.17 27.82
N PHE A 6 -11.75 -14.99 27.99
CA PHE A 6 -12.32 -13.72 27.53
C PHE A 6 -11.57 -13.23 26.29
N PHE A 7 -12.29 -13.20 25.16
CA PHE A 7 -11.83 -12.59 23.92
C PHE A 7 -12.43 -11.18 23.80
N GLU A 8 -11.58 -10.18 23.68
CA GLU A 8 -12.00 -8.79 23.48
C GLU A 8 -11.56 -8.29 22.11
N ILE A 9 -12.54 -8.01 21.26
CA ILE A 9 -12.35 -7.68 19.84
C ILE A 9 -12.62 -6.19 19.64
N SER A 10 -11.64 -5.49 19.07
CA SER A 10 -11.86 -4.15 18.54
C SER A 10 -10.98 -3.88 17.33
N TRP A 11 -11.55 -3.17 16.35
CA TRP A 11 -10.76 -2.53 15.29
C TRP A 11 -9.67 -1.60 15.84
N GLU A 12 -9.79 -1.14 17.09
CA GLU A 12 -8.81 -0.26 17.75
C GLU A 12 -7.77 -1.00 18.65
N VAL A 13 -7.81 -2.33 18.79
CA VAL A 13 -6.69 -3.08 19.42
C VAL A 13 -5.48 -3.00 18.50
N CYS A 14 -4.32 -2.61 19.03
CA CYS A 14 -3.10 -2.38 18.25
C CYS A 14 -3.28 -1.39 17.06
N ASN A 15 -4.29 -0.51 17.09
CA ASN A 15 -4.61 0.37 15.98
C ASN A 15 -5.33 1.64 16.48
N MET A 16 -4.58 2.67 16.86
CA MET A 16 -5.16 3.88 17.46
C MET A 16 -5.89 4.74 16.41
N VAL A 17 -7.22 4.55 16.29
CA VAL A 17 -8.09 5.35 15.40
C VAL A 17 -8.86 6.42 16.17
N GLY A 18 -9.25 6.13 17.41
CA GLY A 18 -10.12 6.98 18.21
C GLY A 18 -9.93 6.78 19.71
N GLY A 19 -11.00 7.01 20.47
CA GLY A 19 -10.98 6.89 21.93
C GLY A 19 -11.17 5.45 22.43
N ILE A 20 -11.51 4.49 21.57
CA ILE A 20 -11.78 3.11 22.01
C ILE A 20 -10.47 2.40 22.29
N HIS A 21 -9.41 2.69 21.53
CA HIS A 21 -8.03 2.33 21.88
C HIS A 21 -7.73 2.71 23.34
N THR A 22 -7.97 3.97 23.72
CA THR A 22 -7.74 4.48 25.08
C THR A 22 -8.62 3.79 26.12
N VAL A 23 -9.90 3.52 25.82
CA VAL A 23 -10.78 2.72 26.69
C VAL A 23 -10.12 1.39 27.01
N LEU A 24 -9.80 0.62 25.96
CA LEU A 24 -9.35 -0.75 26.08
C LEU A 24 -7.96 -0.80 26.72
N ALA A 25 -7.01 0.00 26.22
CA ALA A 25 -5.63 0.07 26.70
C ALA A 25 -5.52 0.43 28.18
N SER A 26 -6.32 1.39 28.65
CA SER A 26 -6.28 1.79 30.07
C SER A 26 -6.98 0.79 31.00
N ARG A 27 -7.84 -0.08 30.46
CA ARG A 27 -8.62 -1.08 31.19
C ARG A 27 -7.90 -2.43 31.37
N VAL A 28 -6.90 -2.72 30.55
CA VAL A 28 -6.15 -3.99 30.53
C VAL A 28 -5.75 -4.51 31.92
N PRO A 29 -5.12 -3.74 32.83
CA PRO A 29 -4.60 -4.28 34.09
C PRO A 29 -5.70 -4.85 34.98
N ASP A 30 -6.84 -4.16 35.06
CA ASP A 30 -8.02 -4.57 35.83
C ASP A 30 -8.70 -5.82 35.24
N VAL A 31 -8.72 -5.96 33.92
CA VAL A 31 -9.25 -7.15 33.24
C VAL A 31 -8.34 -8.36 33.49
N GLN A 32 -7.02 -8.19 33.36
CA GLN A 32 -6.04 -9.24 33.66
C GLN A 32 -6.10 -9.68 35.13
N GLN A 33 -6.33 -8.77 36.07
CA GLN A 33 -6.52 -9.12 37.48
C GLN A 33 -7.68 -10.10 37.69
N ARG A 34 -8.76 -9.95 36.91
CA ARG A 34 -10.00 -10.73 37.03
C ARG A 34 -9.93 -12.05 36.27
N HIS A 35 -9.59 -12.01 34.98
CA HIS A 35 -9.53 -13.19 34.12
C HIS A 35 -8.22 -13.99 34.29
N GLY A 36 -7.16 -13.37 34.81
CA GLY A 36 -5.79 -13.90 34.75
C GLY A 36 -5.14 -13.62 33.38
N GLU A 37 -3.81 -13.56 33.33
CA GLU A 37 -3.07 -13.29 32.09
C GLU A 37 -3.35 -14.35 31.01
N ASP A 38 -3.51 -15.62 31.40
CA ASP A 38 -3.86 -16.71 30.49
C ASP A 38 -5.31 -16.63 29.95
N GLY A 39 -6.20 -15.99 30.71
CA GLY A 39 -7.65 -15.98 30.46
C GLY A 39 -8.16 -14.80 29.67
N TYR A 40 -7.28 -13.88 29.24
CA TYR A 40 -7.64 -12.66 28.50
C TYR A 40 -6.83 -12.54 27.21
N ILE A 41 -7.54 -12.50 26.08
CA ILE A 41 -6.96 -12.39 24.74
C ILE A 41 -7.63 -11.23 24.00
N THR A 42 -6.83 -10.25 23.61
CA THR A 42 -7.25 -9.14 22.74
C THR A 42 -7.12 -9.54 21.27
N ILE A 43 -8.01 -9.05 20.41
CA ILE A 43 -7.98 -9.30 18.97
C ILE A 43 -8.14 -7.99 18.21
N GLY A 44 -7.16 -7.69 17.35
CA GLY A 44 -7.09 -6.48 16.54
C GLY A 44 -6.77 -6.78 15.07
N PRO A 45 -6.90 -5.80 14.17
CA PRO A 45 -6.60 -5.99 12.75
C PRO A 45 -5.08 -5.96 12.51
N ASP A 46 -4.59 -6.84 11.63
CA ASP A 46 -3.25 -6.70 11.04
C ASP A 46 -3.33 -5.64 9.93
N VAL A 47 -2.97 -4.40 10.25
CA VAL A 47 -2.98 -3.25 9.32
C VAL A 47 -1.59 -2.59 9.24
N PRO A 48 -1.08 -2.29 8.02
CA PRO A 48 0.21 -1.63 7.86
C PRO A 48 0.25 -0.25 8.53
N ARG A 49 1.27 -0.03 9.37
CA ARG A 49 1.52 1.27 10.02
C ARG A 49 2.46 2.16 9.20
N ALA A 50 2.35 3.48 9.41
CA ALA A 50 3.27 4.45 8.83
C ALA A 50 4.73 4.22 9.31
N GLN A 51 5.70 4.41 8.42
CA GLN A 51 7.12 4.28 8.75
C GLN A 51 7.52 5.32 9.83
N GLY A 52 8.22 4.87 10.87
CA GLY A 52 8.66 5.70 11.99
C GLY A 52 7.77 5.63 13.24
N VAL A 53 6.52 5.15 13.11
CA VAL A 53 5.68 4.85 14.28
C VAL A 53 6.11 3.49 14.85
N ALA A 54 6.56 3.48 16.12
CA ALA A 54 6.88 2.22 16.79
C ALA A 54 5.64 1.31 16.86
N PRO A 55 5.77 0.01 16.54
CA PRO A 55 4.64 -0.91 16.67
C PRO A 55 4.28 -1.03 18.15
N GLU A 56 3.01 -0.82 18.48
CA GLU A 56 2.44 -1.20 19.78
C GLU A 56 2.20 -2.72 19.85
N PHE A 57 2.91 -3.51 19.08
CA PHE A 57 2.76 -4.95 19.04
C PHE A 57 4.14 -5.57 19.07
N ARG A 58 4.34 -6.53 19.99
CA ARG A 58 5.53 -7.37 20.04
C ARG A 58 5.12 -8.79 19.65
N PRO A 59 5.65 -9.35 18.55
CA PRO A 59 5.50 -10.76 18.23
C PRO A 59 5.98 -11.62 19.41
N ASP A 60 5.14 -12.54 19.87
CA ASP A 60 5.37 -13.34 21.08
C ASP A 60 4.47 -14.59 21.03
N VAL A 61 5.08 -15.75 20.80
CA VAL A 61 4.36 -17.03 20.69
C VAL A 61 4.11 -17.60 22.09
N TRP A 62 3.01 -17.14 22.70
CA TRP A 62 2.62 -17.52 24.06
C TRP A 62 1.90 -18.88 24.16
N ASP A 63 1.45 -19.45 23.04
CA ASP A 63 1.00 -20.84 22.94
C ASP A 63 1.45 -21.47 21.62
N THR A 64 2.41 -22.40 21.70
CA THR A 64 3.00 -23.06 20.53
C THR A 64 2.00 -23.97 19.81
N GLN A 65 1.11 -24.65 20.53
CA GLN A 65 0.14 -25.58 19.92
C GLN A 65 -0.94 -24.82 19.17
N LEU A 66 -1.42 -23.71 19.75
CA LEU A 66 -2.33 -22.79 19.09
C LEU A 66 -1.67 -22.18 17.86
N ALA A 67 -0.45 -21.64 17.99
CA ALA A 67 0.28 -21.05 16.87
C ALA A 67 0.50 -22.06 15.74
N GLU A 68 0.86 -23.32 16.04
CA GLU A 68 0.96 -24.39 15.04
C GLU A 68 -0.37 -24.71 14.36
N SER A 69 -1.47 -24.74 15.11
CA SER A 69 -2.81 -24.97 14.55
C SER A 69 -3.30 -23.85 13.63
N LEU A 70 -2.71 -22.65 13.72
CA LEU A 70 -3.01 -21.48 12.91
C LEU A 70 -2.05 -21.31 11.71
N ARG A 71 -0.93 -22.05 11.63
CA ARG A 71 -0.03 -21.98 10.47
C ARG A 71 -0.74 -22.52 9.21
N GLY A 72 -0.83 -21.68 8.18
CA GLY A 72 -1.51 -22.03 6.93
C GLY A 72 -3.04 -22.06 7.03
N HIS A 73 -3.61 -21.50 8.10
CA HIS A 73 -5.05 -21.23 8.19
C HIS A 73 -5.48 -20.17 7.15
N GLU A 74 -6.73 -20.19 6.68
CA GLU A 74 -7.18 -19.30 5.59
C GLU A 74 -7.14 -17.81 5.97
N ILE A 75 -7.35 -17.53 7.26
CA ILE A 75 -7.12 -16.25 7.91
C ILE A 75 -5.66 -16.22 8.40
N GLY A 76 -4.89 -15.21 8.01
CA GLY A 76 -3.56 -14.97 8.57
C GLY A 76 -3.68 -14.46 10.00
N VAL A 77 -2.90 -15.03 10.93
CA VAL A 77 -2.90 -14.63 12.34
C VAL A 77 -1.48 -14.42 12.84
N GLU A 78 -1.19 -13.22 13.37
CA GLU A 78 0.05 -12.95 14.08
C GLU A 78 -0.18 -12.98 15.59
N MET A 79 0.62 -13.77 16.31
CA MET A 79 0.49 -13.97 17.76
C MET A 79 1.51 -13.11 18.52
N GLY A 80 1.04 -12.36 19.50
CA GLY A 80 1.94 -11.50 20.28
C GLY A 80 1.33 -10.85 21.52
N ARG A 81 1.86 -9.66 21.83
CA ARG A 81 1.50 -8.81 22.96
C ARG A 81 1.19 -7.39 22.49
N TRP A 82 0.07 -6.82 22.93
CA TRP A 82 -0.24 -5.39 22.72
C TRP A 82 0.55 -4.56 23.74
N LEU A 83 1.37 -3.60 23.30
CA LEU A 83 2.30 -2.84 24.12
C LEU A 83 1.62 -1.65 24.83
N VAL A 84 0.64 -1.99 25.65
CA VAL A 84 -0.06 -1.09 26.58
C VAL A 84 0.18 -1.56 28.02
N PRO A 85 -0.12 -0.74 29.06
CA PRO A 85 0.07 -1.15 30.45
C PRO A 85 -0.62 -2.50 30.75
N GLY A 86 0.17 -3.49 31.17
CA GLY A 86 -0.29 -4.87 31.42
C GLY A 86 0.10 -5.87 30.32
N GLU A 87 0.45 -5.42 29.12
CA GLU A 87 0.85 -6.24 27.96
C GLU A 87 -0.02 -7.51 27.78
N PRO A 88 -1.29 -7.38 27.32
CA PRO A 88 -2.17 -8.52 27.20
C PRO A 88 -1.81 -9.36 25.97
N ARG A 89 -2.19 -10.64 26.01
CA ARG A 89 -2.14 -11.53 24.83
C ARG A 89 -2.94 -10.91 23.70
N CYS A 90 -2.36 -10.90 22.51
CA CYS A 90 -2.94 -10.29 21.33
C CYS A 90 -2.83 -11.24 20.13
N LEU A 91 -3.90 -11.30 19.33
CA LEU A 91 -3.91 -11.90 18.00
C LEU A 91 -4.24 -10.80 16.98
N LEU A 92 -3.35 -10.57 16.02
CA LEU A 92 -3.63 -9.70 14.87
C LEU A 92 -4.20 -10.52 13.72
N ILE A 93 -5.28 -10.03 13.11
CA ILE A 93 -6.04 -10.75 12.09
C ILE A 93 -5.82 -10.11 10.72
N ASN A 94 -5.11 -10.83 9.84
CA ASN A 94 -4.96 -10.47 8.44
C ASN A 94 -6.15 -10.98 7.63
N HIS A 95 -6.99 -10.04 7.20
CA HIS A 95 -8.26 -10.29 6.52
C HIS A 95 -8.17 -10.11 4.99
N SER A 96 -6.98 -9.84 4.42
CA SER A 96 -6.80 -9.61 2.98
C SER A 96 -7.27 -10.80 2.12
N ASN A 97 -7.16 -12.03 2.63
CA ASN A 97 -7.62 -13.24 1.95
C ASN A 97 -9.15 -13.36 1.85
N LEU A 98 -9.93 -12.54 2.58
CA LEU A 98 -11.39 -12.59 2.58
C LEU A 98 -12.05 -11.71 1.52
N TYR A 99 -11.35 -10.73 0.95
CA TYR A 99 -11.93 -9.83 -0.07
C TYR A 99 -12.53 -10.56 -1.28
N PRO A 100 -11.88 -11.59 -1.87
CA PRO A 100 -12.47 -12.37 -2.97
C PRO A 100 -13.77 -13.09 -2.60
N ARG A 101 -14.09 -13.21 -1.31
CA ARG A 101 -15.30 -13.86 -0.77
C ARG A 101 -16.22 -12.87 -0.04
N LYS A 102 -15.97 -11.55 -0.11
CA LYS A 102 -16.75 -10.55 0.64
C LYS A 102 -18.25 -10.64 0.36
N ASP A 103 -18.63 -10.81 -0.91
CA ASP A 103 -20.04 -10.84 -1.32
C ASP A 103 -20.74 -12.14 -0.89
N GLN A 104 -19.98 -13.25 -0.78
CA GLN A 104 -20.47 -14.50 -0.19
C GLN A 104 -20.73 -14.32 1.31
N ILE A 105 -19.80 -13.71 2.04
CA ILE A 105 -19.89 -13.49 3.49
C ILE A 105 -21.05 -12.55 3.82
N LEU A 106 -21.14 -11.41 3.12
CA LEU A 106 -22.22 -10.44 3.31
C LEU A 106 -23.58 -10.99 2.85
N GLY A 107 -23.61 -11.77 1.77
CA GLY A 107 -24.81 -12.50 1.34
C GLY A 107 -25.36 -13.43 2.42
N LEU A 108 -24.51 -14.20 3.10
CA LEU A 108 -24.91 -15.05 4.23
C LEU A 108 -25.45 -14.24 5.41
N TYR A 109 -24.88 -13.07 5.71
CA TYR A 109 -25.40 -12.18 6.76
C TYR A 109 -26.72 -11.50 6.37
N TRP A 110 -26.92 -11.17 5.10
CA TRP A 110 -28.22 -10.72 4.59
C TRP A 110 -29.28 -11.82 4.71
N GLU A 111 -28.98 -13.03 4.22
CA GLU A 111 -29.91 -14.17 4.26
C GLU A 111 -30.32 -14.56 5.68
N LYS A 112 -29.38 -14.56 6.63
CA LYS A 112 -29.64 -14.99 8.00
C LYS A 112 -30.17 -13.89 8.92
N TYR A 113 -29.68 -12.65 8.78
CA TYR A 113 -29.91 -11.58 9.75
C TYR A 113 -30.57 -10.32 9.15
N GLY A 114 -30.75 -10.23 7.81
CA GLY A 114 -31.25 -9.02 7.14
C GLY A 114 -30.25 -7.86 7.16
N LEU A 115 -28.94 -8.15 7.20
CA LEU A 115 -27.88 -7.15 7.18
C LEU A 115 -27.79 -6.44 5.82
N ASP A 116 -28.25 -5.20 5.73
CA ASP A 116 -28.07 -4.38 4.53
C ASP A 116 -26.61 -3.90 4.43
N SER A 117 -25.91 -4.38 3.41
CA SER A 117 -24.54 -3.98 3.07
C SER A 117 -24.43 -3.35 1.67
N LEU A 118 -25.54 -3.07 0.98
CA LEU A 118 -25.57 -2.70 -0.44
C LEU A 118 -24.81 -1.40 -0.76
N PHE A 119 -24.74 -0.49 0.20
CA PHE A 119 -24.08 0.82 0.09
C PHE A 119 -22.80 0.89 0.94
N GLY A 120 -22.22 -0.26 1.29
CA GLY A 120 -20.91 -0.32 1.92
C GLY A 120 -19.78 0.16 1.00
N ALA A 121 -18.77 0.80 1.59
CA ALA A 121 -17.50 1.12 0.95
C ALA A 121 -16.35 0.40 1.69
N TRP A 122 -15.09 0.64 1.30
CA TRP A 122 -13.90 0.10 1.97
C TRP A 122 -13.95 0.30 3.50
N ASP A 123 -14.35 1.50 3.94
CA ASP A 123 -14.48 1.86 5.36
C ASP A 123 -15.60 1.13 6.13
N TYR A 124 -16.34 0.26 5.44
CA TYR A 124 -17.27 -0.73 5.97
C TYR A 124 -16.79 -2.17 5.73
N TYR A 125 -16.25 -2.48 4.54
CA TYR A 125 -15.80 -3.84 4.21
C TYR A 125 -14.61 -4.29 5.05
N ASP A 126 -13.57 -3.47 5.15
CA ASP A 126 -12.33 -3.79 5.88
C ASP A 126 -12.61 -4.23 7.34
N PRO A 127 -13.31 -3.43 8.19
CA PRO A 127 -13.61 -3.84 9.55
C PRO A 127 -14.56 -5.05 9.63
N VAL A 128 -15.56 -5.16 8.75
CA VAL A 128 -16.50 -6.30 8.77
C VAL A 128 -15.82 -7.61 8.40
N LEU A 129 -14.87 -7.59 7.45
CA LEU A 129 -14.06 -8.76 7.08
C LEU A 129 -13.04 -9.12 8.17
N PHE A 130 -12.40 -8.14 8.81
CA PHE A 130 -11.61 -8.35 10.02
C PHE A 130 -12.42 -9.07 11.10
N ALA A 131 -13.61 -8.55 11.42
CA ALA A 131 -14.46 -9.10 12.46
C ALA A 131 -14.94 -10.51 12.12
N HIS A 132 -15.28 -10.77 10.86
CA HIS A 132 -15.57 -12.12 10.37
C HIS A 132 -14.37 -13.07 10.60
N GLY A 133 -13.16 -12.65 10.18
CA GLY A 133 -11.93 -13.42 10.37
C GLY A 133 -11.62 -13.70 11.85
N ALA A 134 -11.82 -12.73 12.73
CA ALA A 134 -11.72 -12.92 14.18
C ALA A 134 -12.72 -13.97 14.69
N GLY A 135 -13.97 -13.94 14.21
CA GLY A 135 -14.99 -14.95 14.51
C GLY A 135 -14.60 -16.36 14.05
N VAL A 136 -14.03 -16.50 12.84
CA VAL A 136 -13.52 -17.78 12.32
C VAL A 136 -12.38 -18.31 13.19
N VAL A 137 -11.42 -17.45 13.56
CA VAL A 137 -10.27 -17.84 14.40
C VAL A 137 -10.73 -18.25 15.81
N ILE A 138 -11.68 -17.54 16.41
CA ILE A 138 -12.28 -17.94 17.69
C ILE A 138 -13.00 -19.29 17.58
N ALA A 139 -13.75 -19.55 16.49
CA ALA A 139 -14.41 -20.83 16.28
C ALA A 139 -13.40 -21.99 16.15
N HIS A 140 -12.28 -21.78 15.45
CA HIS A 140 -11.17 -22.75 15.38
C HIS A 140 -10.52 -22.98 16.76
N ILE A 141 -10.26 -21.93 17.54
CA ILE A 141 -9.75 -22.04 18.92
C ILE A 141 -10.73 -22.84 19.79
N ARG A 142 -12.03 -22.57 19.65
CA ARG A 142 -13.12 -23.27 20.35
C ARG A 142 -13.09 -24.77 20.03
N ASP A 143 -13.05 -25.14 18.76
CA ASP A 143 -13.05 -26.54 18.30
C ASP A 143 -11.82 -27.31 18.78
N ARG A 144 -10.64 -26.69 18.72
CA ARG A 144 -9.35 -27.36 18.94
C ARG A 144 -8.89 -27.40 20.39
N PHE A 145 -9.24 -26.39 21.19
CA PHE A 145 -8.69 -26.21 22.54
C PHE A 145 -9.78 -26.11 23.61
N LEU A 146 -10.80 -25.26 23.41
CA LEU A 146 -11.76 -24.94 24.48
C LEU A 146 -12.78 -26.07 24.73
N LEU A 147 -13.36 -26.66 23.67
CA LEU A 147 -14.27 -27.80 23.79
C LEU A 147 -13.59 -29.04 24.41
N PRO A 148 -12.40 -29.47 23.96
CA PRO A 148 -11.67 -30.56 24.62
C PRO A 148 -11.35 -30.28 26.09
N ALA A 149 -11.00 -29.03 26.43
CA ALA A 149 -10.72 -28.62 27.81
C ALA A 149 -11.99 -28.42 28.68
N ARG A 150 -13.19 -28.43 28.07
CA ARG A 150 -14.47 -28.03 28.70
C ARG A 150 -14.38 -26.65 29.36
N GLN A 151 -13.82 -25.70 28.62
CA GLN A 151 -13.63 -24.33 29.07
C GLN A 151 -14.60 -23.40 28.35
N ASP A 152 -15.41 -22.66 29.12
CA ASP A 152 -16.34 -21.68 28.58
C ASP A 152 -15.61 -20.45 28.02
N ALA A 153 -16.24 -19.74 27.09
CA ALA A 153 -15.70 -18.51 26.50
C ALA A 153 -16.73 -17.37 26.45
N ILE A 154 -16.21 -16.15 26.56
CA ILE A 154 -16.93 -14.89 26.35
C ILE A 154 -16.24 -14.16 25.20
N VAL A 155 -17.03 -13.58 24.30
CA VAL A 155 -16.56 -12.69 23.23
C VAL A 155 -17.23 -11.34 23.39
N GLN A 156 -16.46 -10.29 23.66
CA GLN A 156 -16.95 -8.91 23.66
C GLN A 156 -16.43 -8.19 22.42
N ALA A 157 -17.35 -7.70 21.58
CA ALA A 157 -17.04 -6.93 20.39
C ALA A 157 -17.40 -5.45 20.62
N HIS A 158 -16.42 -4.57 20.42
CA HIS A 158 -16.61 -3.12 20.53
C HIS A 158 -16.84 -2.48 19.17
N GLU A 159 -17.92 -1.70 19.07
CA GLU A 159 -18.42 -1.05 17.86
C GLU A 159 -18.87 -2.00 16.74
N TRP A 160 -19.73 -1.47 15.88
CA TRP A 160 -20.23 -2.16 14.67
C TRP A 160 -19.10 -2.72 13.80
N MET A 161 -17.92 -2.08 13.82
CA MET A 161 -16.68 -2.52 13.15
C MET A 161 -16.23 -3.92 13.58
N SER A 162 -16.56 -4.35 14.81
CA SER A 162 -16.15 -5.65 15.36
C SER A 162 -17.30 -6.67 15.36
N ALA A 163 -18.49 -6.28 14.90
CA ALA A 163 -19.72 -7.07 15.03
C ALA A 163 -19.78 -8.33 14.15
N GLY A 164 -19.03 -8.37 13.05
CA GLY A 164 -18.96 -9.56 12.19
C GLY A 164 -18.56 -10.84 12.95
N ALA A 165 -17.76 -10.71 14.01
CA ALA A 165 -17.40 -11.82 14.89
C ALA A 165 -18.64 -12.43 15.57
N ILE A 166 -19.53 -11.60 16.13
CA ILE A 166 -20.78 -12.04 16.76
C ILE A 166 -21.65 -12.76 15.72
N LEU A 167 -21.85 -12.15 14.54
CA LEU A 167 -22.70 -12.73 13.49
C LEU A 167 -22.17 -14.05 12.94
N HIS A 168 -20.84 -14.25 12.92
CA HIS A 168 -20.23 -15.54 12.60
C HIS A 168 -20.47 -16.57 13.72
N LEU A 169 -20.14 -16.20 14.96
CA LEU A 169 -20.17 -17.09 16.13
C LEU A 169 -21.60 -17.58 16.47
N GLN A 170 -22.63 -16.76 16.28
CA GLN A 170 -24.04 -17.17 16.39
C GLN A 170 -24.45 -18.30 15.40
N THR A 171 -23.57 -18.71 14.49
CA THR A 171 -23.74 -19.90 13.63
C THR A 171 -22.74 -21.00 13.97
N ALA A 172 -21.45 -20.63 14.07
CA ALA A 172 -20.33 -21.55 14.19
C ALA A 172 -20.16 -22.11 15.61
N ALA A 173 -20.25 -21.24 16.63
CA ALA A 173 -20.02 -21.56 18.04
C ALA A 173 -21.08 -20.90 18.95
N PRO A 174 -22.37 -21.24 18.79
CA PRO A 174 -23.47 -20.57 19.47
C PRO A 174 -23.45 -20.72 21.00
N GLU A 175 -22.72 -21.69 21.56
CA GLU A 175 -22.53 -21.82 23.01
C GLU A 175 -21.62 -20.75 23.63
N ILE A 176 -20.84 -20.01 22.83
CA ILE A 176 -20.05 -18.88 23.29
C ILE A 176 -20.98 -17.72 23.65
N GLY A 177 -20.76 -17.12 24.83
CA GLY A 177 -21.49 -15.92 25.26
C GLY A 177 -20.96 -14.68 24.53
N THR A 178 -21.84 -13.89 23.92
CA THR A 178 -21.50 -12.70 23.14
C THR A 178 -21.97 -11.41 23.79
N VAL A 179 -21.07 -10.42 23.88
CA VAL A 179 -21.36 -9.07 24.35
C VAL A 179 -21.10 -8.08 23.21
N PHE A 180 -22.06 -7.23 22.89
CA PHE A 180 -21.86 -6.10 21.97
C PHE A 180 -21.84 -4.80 22.76
N THR A 181 -20.82 -3.98 22.55
CA THR A 181 -20.70 -2.66 23.17
C THR A 181 -20.61 -1.58 22.10
N THR A 182 -21.67 -0.78 21.94
CA THR A 182 -21.60 0.48 21.18
C THR A 182 -21.20 1.61 22.13
N HIS A 183 -20.13 2.32 21.79
CA HIS A 183 -19.70 3.54 22.48
C HIS A 183 -20.44 4.75 21.93
N ALA A 184 -20.94 4.71 20.70
CA ALA A 184 -21.69 5.79 20.05
C ALA A 184 -22.53 5.24 18.89
N THR A 185 -23.84 5.53 18.82
CA THR A 185 -24.58 5.08 17.62
C THR A 185 -24.13 5.85 16.39
N MET A 186 -23.94 5.12 15.29
CA MET A 186 -23.52 5.70 14.01
C MET A 186 -24.56 6.72 13.51
N LEU A 187 -25.84 6.40 13.66
CA LEU A 187 -26.93 7.26 13.21
C LEU A 187 -27.09 8.51 14.10
N GLY A 188 -27.03 8.35 15.43
CA GLY A 188 -27.16 9.47 16.37
C GLY A 188 -26.05 10.50 16.21
N ARG A 189 -24.80 10.02 16.08
CA ARG A 189 -23.63 10.85 15.77
C ARG A 189 -23.78 11.66 14.48
N SER A 190 -24.37 11.06 13.45
CA SER A 190 -24.62 11.69 12.15
C SER A 190 -25.80 12.68 12.17
N LEU A 191 -26.88 12.37 12.89
CA LEU A 191 -28.02 13.27 13.08
C LEU A 191 -27.63 14.53 13.85
N ALA A 192 -26.88 14.37 14.96
CA ALA A 192 -26.39 15.48 15.78
C ALA A 192 -25.54 16.47 14.97
N GLY A 193 -24.75 15.97 14.02
CA GLY A 193 -23.88 16.76 13.15
C GLY A 193 -24.60 17.77 12.24
N ARG A 194 -25.92 17.64 12.03
CA ARG A 194 -26.73 18.60 11.26
C ARG A 194 -27.25 19.79 12.09
N ARG A 195 -27.10 19.79 13.41
CA ARG A 195 -27.56 20.87 14.33
C ARG A 195 -29.05 21.22 14.22
N ALA A 196 -29.89 20.27 13.78
CA ALA A 196 -31.27 20.54 13.39
C ALA A 196 -32.21 20.88 14.56
N ASP A 197 -31.99 20.31 15.75
CA ASP A 197 -32.89 20.48 16.90
C ASP A 197 -32.16 20.71 18.24
N PRO A 198 -32.41 21.82 18.96
CA PRO A 198 -31.98 21.98 20.36
C PRO A 198 -32.60 20.95 21.33
N ASN A 199 -33.60 20.17 20.93
CA ASN A 199 -34.24 19.10 21.70
C ASN A 199 -33.88 17.68 21.19
N PHE A 200 -32.72 17.54 20.52
CA PHE A 200 -32.22 16.29 19.92
C PHE A 200 -32.64 14.98 20.59
N TYR A 201 -32.41 14.82 21.90
CA TYR A 201 -32.74 13.57 22.60
C TYR A 201 -34.24 13.37 22.86
N GLN A 202 -35.01 14.46 22.95
CA GLN A 202 -36.47 14.42 23.06
C GLN A 202 -37.15 14.15 21.71
N SER A 203 -36.50 14.48 20.58
CA SER A 203 -37.03 14.24 19.23
C SER A 203 -36.74 12.85 18.68
N LEU A 204 -35.80 12.09 19.27
CA LEU A 204 -35.46 10.72 18.80
C LEU A 204 -36.66 9.76 18.64
N PRO A 205 -37.71 9.78 19.49
CA PRO A 205 -38.88 8.92 19.31
C PRO A 205 -39.67 9.15 18.01
N ASP A 206 -39.54 10.34 17.41
CA ASP A 206 -40.23 10.73 16.17
C ASP A 206 -39.38 10.46 14.90
N VAL A 207 -38.14 9.95 15.06
CA VAL A 207 -37.22 9.66 13.96
C VAL A 207 -37.42 8.23 13.45
N ASP A 208 -37.68 8.06 12.15
CA ASP A 208 -37.55 6.76 11.47
C ASP A 208 -36.05 6.48 11.21
N PRO A 209 -35.44 5.45 11.85
CA PRO A 209 -34.00 5.22 11.74
C PRO A 209 -33.55 4.82 10.34
N LEU A 210 -34.39 4.09 9.59
CA LEU A 210 -34.06 3.58 8.26
C LEU A 210 -34.08 4.71 7.22
N VAL A 211 -35.08 5.60 7.30
CA VAL A 211 -35.15 6.80 6.46
C VAL A 211 -33.97 7.73 6.79
N ALA A 212 -33.74 8.02 8.07
CA ALA A 212 -32.65 8.89 8.51
C ALA A 212 -31.26 8.36 8.10
N ALA A 213 -31.00 7.05 8.26
CA ALA A 213 -29.74 6.45 7.85
C ALA A 213 -29.51 6.51 6.34
N LYS A 214 -30.58 6.43 5.53
CA LYS A 214 -30.51 6.61 4.07
C LYS A 214 -30.25 8.06 3.67
N GLU A 215 -30.91 9.03 4.30
CA GLU A 215 -30.67 10.46 4.07
C GLU A 215 -29.29 10.95 4.53
N LEU A 216 -28.65 10.22 5.44
CA LEU A 216 -27.30 10.48 5.94
C LEU A 216 -26.23 9.61 5.25
N ASN A 217 -26.62 8.73 4.33
CA ASN A 217 -25.73 7.78 3.62
C ASN A 217 -24.92 6.88 4.57
N VAL A 218 -25.54 6.42 5.66
CA VAL A 218 -24.94 5.52 6.67
C VAL A 218 -25.71 4.19 6.84
N SER A 219 -26.63 3.88 5.92
CA SER A 219 -27.51 2.69 5.97
C SER A 219 -26.78 1.40 6.34
N SER A 220 -25.65 1.08 5.68
CA SER A 220 -24.96 -0.20 5.94
C SER A 220 -24.30 -0.26 7.33
N LYS A 221 -23.73 0.85 7.80
CA LYS A 221 -23.13 0.94 9.15
C LYS A 221 -24.20 0.87 10.23
N HIS A 222 -25.31 1.59 10.04
CA HIS A 222 -26.47 1.54 10.93
C HIS A 222 -27.14 0.16 10.94
N SER A 223 -27.24 -0.52 9.78
CA SER A 223 -27.76 -1.89 9.70
C SER A 223 -26.85 -2.87 10.46
N MET A 224 -25.53 -2.80 10.27
CA MET A 224 -24.59 -3.62 11.04
C MET A 224 -24.72 -3.38 12.54
N GLU A 225 -24.77 -2.12 12.98
CA GLU A 225 -24.93 -1.78 14.40
C GLU A 225 -26.25 -2.31 14.99
N SER A 226 -27.36 -2.13 14.28
CA SER A 226 -28.69 -2.56 14.74
C SER A 226 -28.83 -4.09 14.76
N VAL A 227 -28.29 -4.78 13.75
CA VAL A 227 -28.24 -6.24 13.71
C VAL A 227 -27.31 -6.77 14.81
N ALA A 228 -26.14 -6.16 15.04
CA ALA A 228 -25.25 -6.54 16.14
C ALA A 228 -25.90 -6.39 17.51
N ALA A 229 -26.59 -5.27 17.76
CA ALA A 229 -27.35 -5.05 18.97
C ALA A 229 -28.48 -6.08 19.13
N ARG A 230 -29.18 -6.46 18.07
CA ARG A 230 -30.23 -7.48 18.10
C ARG A 230 -29.69 -8.90 18.36
N GLU A 231 -28.61 -9.29 17.72
CA GLU A 231 -28.08 -10.67 17.72
C GLU A 231 -27.07 -10.98 18.84
N ALA A 232 -26.52 -9.97 19.52
CA ALA A 232 -25.68 -10.21 20.69
C ALA A 232 -26.49 -10.69 21.89
N ASP A 233 -25.90 -11.53 22.76
CA ASP A 233 -26.61 -12.01 23.94
C ASP A 233 -26.86 -10.87 24.93
N VAL A 234 -25.80 -10.10 25.18
CA VAL A 234 -25.84 -8.92 26.04
C VAL A 234 -25.45 -7.71 25.20
N PHE A 235 -26.36 -6.76 25.11
CA PHE A 235 -26.10 -5.48 24.47
C PHE A 235 -25.79 -4.42 25.52
N THR A 236 -24.76 -3.62 25.27
CA THR A 236 -24.21 -2.68 26.26
C THR A 236 -23.84 -1.36 25.62
N THR A 237 -23.84 -0.29 26.42
CA THR A 237 -23.33 1.02 26.02
C THR A 237 -22.72 1.77 27.20
N VAL A 238 -22.07 2.89 26.94
CA VAL A 238 -21.18 3.58 27.89
C VAL A 238 -21.89 4.60 28.79
N SER A 239 -23.15 4.92 28.53
CA SER A 239 -23.93 5.83 29.39
C SER A 239 -25.44 5.72 29.20
N GLU A 240 -26.19 6.23 30.19
CA GLU A 240 -27.65 6.37 30.14
C GLU A 240 -28.16 7.23 28.96
N ILE A 241 -27.38 8.22 28.49
CA ILE A 241 -27.82 9.06 27.38
C ILE A 241 -27.67 8.34 26.03
N THR A 242 -26.62 7.52 25.87
CA THR A 242 -26.48 6.63 24.73
C THR A 242 -27.47 5.46 24.80
N ALA A 243 -27.88 5.03 25.99
CA ALA A 243 -28.88 3.96 26.14
C ALA A 243 -30.27 4.36 25.64
N LEU A 244 -30.71 5.59 25.95
CA LEU A 244 -31.90 6.20 25.36
C LEU A 244 -31.81 6.24 23.82
N GLU A 245 -30.66 6.61 23.29
CA GLU A 245 -30.42 6.65 21.86
C GLU A 245 -30.49 5.26 21.21
N CYS A 246 -29.87 4.25 21.81
CA CYS A 246 -29.92 2.87 21.33
C CYS A 246 -31.34 2.30 21.33
N GLU A 247 -32.15 2.61 22.35
CA GLU A 247 -33.55 2.18 22.45
C GLU A 247 -34.40 2.69 21.28
N HIS A 248 -34.19 3.94 20.84
CA HIS A 248 -34.93 4.53 19.73
C HIS A 248 -34.32 4.24 18.34
N LEU A 249 -33.00 4.34 18.20
CA LEU A 249 -32.35 4.20 16.89
C LEU A 249 -32.06 2.75 16.51
N LEU A 250 -31.58 1.92 17.45
CA LEU A 250 -31.21 0.52 17.17
C LEU A 250 -32.34 -0.47 17.50
N GLY A 251 -33.44 -0.01 18.11
CA GLY A 251 -34.61 -0.82 18.45
C GLY A 251 -34.38 -1.82 19.60
N ARG A 252 -33.25 -1.74 20.32
CA ARG A 252 -32.96 -2.52 21.53
C ARG A 252 -32.42 -1.60 22.61
N LYS A 253 -33.01 -1.66 23.80
CA LYS A 253 -32.45 -1.04 25.00
C LYS A 253 -31.23 -1.85 25.48
N PRO A 254 -30.08 -1.23 25.80
CA PRO A 254 -28.95 -1.93 26.40
C PRO A 254 -29.31 -2.61 27.73
N ASP A 255 -28.80 -3.82 27.93
CA ASP A 255 -29.01 -4.64 29.13
C ASP A 255 -28.17 -4.14 30.32
N VAL A 256 -26.95 -3.66 30.04
CA VAL A 256 -26.01 -3.14 31.04
C VAL A 256 -25.32 -1.87 30.52
N ILE A 257 -25.19 -0.86 31.37
CA ILE A 257 -24.35 0.31 31.13
C ILE A 257 -22.93 0.01 31.62
N LEU A 258 -21.93 0.29 30.79
CA LEU A 258 -20.51 0.09 31.05
C LEU A 258 -19.79 1.46 31.11
N PRO A 259 -19.83 2.18 32.24
CA PRO A 259 -19.16 3.48 32.37
C PRO A 259 -17.67 3.37 32.09
N ASN A 260 -17.15 4.41 31.45
CA ASN A 260 -15.80 4.45 30.91
C ASN A 260 -14.84 5.07 31.95
N GLY A 261 -13.95 4.25 32.50
CA GLY A 261 -12.95 4.67 33.49
C GLY A 261 -11.69 5.28 32.88
N PHE A 262 -10.83 5.84 33.74
CA PHE A 262 -9.52 6.37 33.34
C PHE A 262 -8.50 6.32 34.50
N GLY A 263 -7.60 5.33 34.47
CA GLY A 263 -6.59 5.07 35.52
C GLY A 263 -5.33 5.94 35.46
N ALA A 264 -5.45 7.24 35.19
CA ALA A 264 -4.28 8.13 35.13
C ALA A 264 -3.77 8.57 36.51
N LYS A 265 -2.44 8.70 36.62
CA LYS A 265 -1.79 9.20 37.83
C LYS A 265 -1.79 10.74 37.85
N PRO A 266 -1.91 11.39 39.03
CA PRO A 266 -1.79 12.84 39.13
C PRO A 266 -0.45 13.36 38.59
N VAL A 267 -0.51 14.42 37.79
CA VAL A 267 0.67 15.07 37.18
C VAL A 267 1.45 15.85 38.24
N ALA A 268 2.78 15.75 38.21
CA ALA A 268 3.63 16.50 39.15
C ALA A 268 3.58 18.03 38.87
N PRO A 269 3.71 18.90 39.88
CA PRO A 269 3.67 20.35 39.69
C PRO A 269 4.66 20.87 38.64
N GLU A 270 5.86 20.28 38.59
CA GLU A 270 6.92 20.62 37.64
C GLU A 270 6.53 20.27 36.19
N GLN A 271 5.90 19.10 36.00
CA GLN A 271 5.39 18.65 34.70
C GLN A 271 4.27 19.57 34.20
N ARG A 272 3.33 19.97 35.08
CA ARG A 272 2.29 20.96 34.74
C ARG A 272 2.90 22.31 34.36
N GLN A 273 3.93 22.78 35.09
CA GLN A 273 4.58 24.05 34.78
C GLN A 273 5.29 24.00 33.42
N GLN A 274 5.94 22.88 33.09
CA GLN A 274 6.55 22.66 31.78
C GLN A 274 5.50 22.62 30.65
N ALA A 275 4.42 21.86 30.84
CA ALA A 275 3.29 21.77 29.91
C ALA A 275 2.70 23.16 29.60
N ARG A 276 2.53 23.99 30.64
CA ARG A 276 2.04 25.36 30.51
C ARG A 276 2.98 26.25 29.70
N GLU A 277 4.28 26.16 29.95
CA GLU A 277 5.27 26.96 29.23
C GLU A 277 5.43 26.51 27.76
N ASP A 278 5.25 25.23 27.46
CA ASP A 278 5.25 24.74 26.08
C ASP A 278 3.99 25.15 25.31
N LEU A 279 2.83 25.24 25.97
CA LEU A 279 1.65 25.91 25.41
C LEU A 279 1.87 27.41 25.19
N PHE A 280 2.57 28.12 26.08
CA PHE A 280 2.92 29.52 25.81
C PHE A 280 3.83 29.65 24.58
N LYS A 281 4.92 28.88 24.48
CA LYS A 281 5.82 28.91 23.32
C LYS A 281 5.10 28.61 22.00
N LEU A 282 4.20 27.62 22.00
CA LEU A 282 3.42 27.28 20.81
C LEU A 282 2.47 28.42 20.41
N ALA A 283 1.85 29.10 21.37
CA ALA A 283 1.05 30.29 21.11
C ALA A 283 1.91 31.44 20.57
N GLU A 284 3.04 31.75 21.20
CA GLU A 284 3.98 32.80 20.78
C GLU A 284 4.51 32.56 19.36
N LEU A 285 4.85 31.31 19.04
CA LEU A 285 5.27 30.91 17.69
C LEU A 285 4.16 31.11 16.66
N THR A 286 2.93 30.74 16.99
CA THR A 286 1.77 30.81 16.07
C THR A 286 1.29 32.25 15.87
N THR A 287 1.00 32.97 16.95
CA THR A 287 0.45 34.33 16.92
C THR A 287 1.52 35.39 16.63
N GLY A 288 2.80 35.11 16.91
CA GLY A 288 3.88 36.10 16.83
C GLY A 288 3.83 37.16 17.94
N ASP A 289 3.02 36.95 18.99
CA ASP A 289 2.89 37.84 20.13
C ASP A 289 3.67 37.31 21.36
N GLN A 290 3.64 38.06 22.46
CA GLN A 290 4.22 37.67 23.76
C GLN A 290 3.16 37.71 24.86
N TYR A 291 3.26 36.79 25.83
CA TYR A 291 2.27 36.64 26.89
C TYR A 291 2.85 36.79 28.28
N ASP A 292 2.19 37.57 29.12
CA ASP A 292 2.39 37.56 30.57
C ASP A 292 1.83 36.25 31.13
N ARG A 293 2.69 35.42 31.75
CA ARG A 293 2.36 34.08 32.27
C ARG A 293 1.37 34.13 33.45
N GLU A 294 1.27 35.25 34.17
CA GLU A 294 0.37 35.45 35.32
C GLU A 294 -0.98 36.07 34.91
N GLN A 295 -0.97 36.99 33.93
CA GLN A 295 -2.19 37.66 33.44
C GLN A 295 -2.89 36.93 32.29
N THR A 296 -2.23 35.95 31.65
CA THR A 296 -2.80 35.19 30.53
C THR A 296 -3.31 33.82 31.00
N LEU A 297 -4.55 33.50 30.64
CA LEU A 297 -5.17 32.20 30.90
C LEU A 297 -5.25 31.35 29.62
N ILE A 298 -5.08 30.05 29.78
CA ILE A 298 -5.10 29.08 28.69
C ILE A 298 -6.34 28.19 28.84
N PHE A 299 -7.27 28.29 27.91
CA PHE A 299 -8.43 27.42 27.83
C PHE A 299 -8.25 26.44 26.68
N ALA A 300 -8.54 25.16 26.90
CA ALA A 300 -8.32 24.12 25.90
C ALA A 300 -9.62 23.36 25.59
N LEU A 301 -9.89 23.22 24.29
CA LEU A 301 -10.82 22.25 23.73
C LEU A 301 -9.99 21.25 22.91
N ALA A 302 -10.26 19.95 23.09
CA ALA A 302 -9.56 18.87 22.39
C ALA A 302 -10.51 17.73 22.00
N GLY A 303 -10.07 16.86 21.09
CA GLY A 303 -10.79 15.65 20.69
C GLY A 303 -10.79 15.42 19.18
N ARG A 304 -11.71 14.57 18.70
CA ARG A 304 -11.94 14.38 17.26
C ARG A 304 -12.50 15.65 16.62
N TYR A 305 -12.15 15.95 15.38
CA TYR A 305 -12.63 17.15 14.69
C TYR A 305 -14.10 17.02 14.23
N GLU A 306 -15.01 17.17 15.20
CA GLU A 306 -16.46 17.13 14.99
C GLU A 306 -17.05 18.51 15.38
N TYR A 307 -16.97 19.47 14.47
CA TYR A 307 -17.21 20.90 14.72
C TYR A 307 -18.44 21.22 15.59
N ILE A 308 -19.59 20.62 15.28
CA ILE A 308 -20.84 20.77 16.06
C ILE A 308 -20.89 19.82 17.27
N ASN A 309 -20.58 18.52 17.08
CA ASN A 309 -20.72 17.51 18.13
C ASN A 309 -19.84 17.82 19.35
N LYS A 310 -18.61 18.29 19.16
CA LYS A 310 -17.70 18.75 20.22
C LYS A 310 -17.96 20.17 20.71
N GLY A 311 -18.90 20.89 20.09
CA GLY A 311 -19.24 22.27 20.45
C GLY A 311 -18.12 23.27 20.15
N VAL A 312 -17.33 23.02 19.09
CA VAL A 312 -16.25 23.94 18.66
C VAL A 312 -16.83 25.29 18.26
N ASP A 313 -18.01 25.26 17.65
CA ASP A 313 -18.85 26.43 17.37
C ASP A 313 -19.09 27.31 18.62
N VAL A 314 -19.82 26.80 19.63
CA VAL A 314 -20.14 27.53 20.86
C VAL A 314 -18.89 27.89 21.68
N TYR A 315 -17.81 27.11 21.57
CA TYR A 315 -16.53 27.42 22.22
C TYR A 315 -15.87 28.67 21.63
N LEU A 316 -15.80 28.78 20.30
CA LEU A 316 -15.19 29.93 19.62
C LEU A 316 -16.04 31.20 19.80
N ASP A 317 -17.37 31.12 19.64
CA ASP A 317 -18.28 32.26 19.86
C ASP A 317 -18.23 32.76 21.32
N ALA A 318 -18.39 31.86 22.29
CA ALA A 318 -18.36 32.22 23.70
C ALA A 318 -16.99 32.76 24.12
N GLY A 319 -15.90 32.15 23.64
CA GLY A 319 -14.54 32.59 23.89
C GLY A 319 -14.24 33.97 23.29
N TRP A 320 -14.68 34.24 22.06
CA TRP A 320 -14.51 35.54 21.41
C TRP A 320 -15.28 36.65 22.11
N SER A 321 -16.50 36.36 22.56
CA SER A 321 -17.37 37.30 23.30
C SER A 321 -16.80 37.74 24.66
N LEU A 322 -15.69 37.17 25.11
CA LEU A 322 -14.93 37.66 26.25
C LEU A 322 -14.16 38.96 25.96
N SER A 323 -13.89 39.29 24.69
CA SER A 323 -12.99 40.40 24.31
C SER A 323 -13.37 41.74 24.96
N ASP A 324 -14.64 42.14 24.88
CA ASP A 324 -15.16 43.37 25.48
C ASP A 324 -15.08 43.34 27.03
N ALA A 325 -15.31 42.16 27.61
CA ALA A 325 -15.30 41.95 29.05
C ALA A 325 -13.87 41.87 29.63
N LEU A 326 -12.89 41.44 28.85
CA LEU A 326 -11.48 41.39 29.22
C LEU A 326 -10.78 42.75 29.11
N ALA A 327 -11.17 43.58 28.14
CA ALA A 327 -10.66 44.95 28.00
C ALA A 327 -10.86 45.80 29.28
N SER A 328 -11.92 45.52 30.06
CA SER A 328 -12.17 46.18 31.35
C SER A 328 -11.51 45.51 32.57
N ARG A 329 -10.83 44.37 32.41
CA ARG A 329 -10.24 43.55 33.48
C ARG A 329 -8.71 43.69 33.59
N GLY A 330 -8.22 44.92 33.52
CA GLY A 330 -6.85 45.25 33.94
C GLY A 330 -5.71 44.56 33.17
N GLY A 331 -5.94 44.16 31.92
CA GLY A 331 -4.92 43.52 31.07
C GLY A 331 -4.91 42.00 31.08
N LYS A 332 -5.88 41.33 31.72
CA LYS A 332 -6.06 39.88 31.57
C LYS A 332 -6.29 39.47 30.11
N ARG A 333 -5.68 38.36 29.69
CA ARG A 333 -5.78 37.81 28.32
C ARG A 333 -6.16 36.34 28.34
N VAL A 334 -6.72 35.84 27.24
CA VAL A 334 -7.11 34.44 27.09
C VAL A 334 -6.56 33.87 25.77
N ILE A 335 -5.95 32.69 25.84
CA ILE A 335 -5.59 31.88 24.68
C ILE A 335 -6.57 30.70 24.62
N LEU A 336 -7.27 30.57 23.50
CA LEU A 336 -8.19 29.50 23.17
C LEU A 336 -7.47 28.47 22.30
N TYR A 337 -7.17 27.31 22.88
CA TYR A 337 -6.64 26.17 22.14
C TYR A 337 -7.74 25.30 21.57
N ALA A 338 -7.63 24.98 20.28
CA ALA A 338 -8.45 23.97 19.60
C ALA A 338 -7.51 22.87 19.09
N MET A 339 -7.40 21.76 19.84
CA MET A 339 -6.53 20.61 19.52
C MET A 339 -7.37 19.51 18.88
N LEU A 340 -7.55 19.59 17.56
CA LEU A 340 -8.57 18.84 16.80
C LEU A 340 -7.97 18.32 15.49
N PRO A 341 -7.58 17.03 15.40
CA PRO A 341 -6.95 16.49 14.19
C PRO A 341 -7.84 16.62 12.95
N ALA A 342 -7.32 17.29 11.91
CA ALA A 342 -8.00 17.59 10.65
C ALA A 342 -7.24 17.03 9.45
N GLY A 343 -7.81 17.18 8.24
CA GLY A 343 -7.04 17.01 7.00
C GLY A 343 -5.99 18.12 6.89
N HIS A 344 -4.71 17.78 7.09
CA HIS A 344 -3.59 18.71 7.11
C HIS A 344 -2.44 18.23 6.23
N ALA A 345 -1.54 19.16 5.89
CA ALA A 345 -0.26 18.92 5.26
C ALA A 345 0.87 19.35 6.23
N GLU A 346 1.92 20.00 5.73
CA GLU A 346 3.06 20.44 6.53
C GLU A 346 2.71 21.58 7.52
N PRO A 347 3.55 21.80 8.58
CA PRO A 347 3.48 23.02 9.38
C PRO A 347 3.54 24.26 8.49
N LYS A 348 2.71 25.28 8.74
CA LYS A 348 2.64 26.46 7.86
C LYS A 348 4.02 27.08 7.73
N ARG A 349 4.43 27.38 6.49
CA ARG A 349 5.78 27.87 6.17
C ARG A 349 6.27 28.99 7.10
N ALA A 350 5.39 29.94 7.42
CA ALA A 350 5.69 31.07 8.30
C ALA A 350 5.80 30.73 9.81
N LEU A 351 5.32 29.59 10.30
CA LEU A 351 5.72 29.06 11.63
C LEU A 351 7.08 28.37 11.51
N TRP A 352 7.29 27.57 10.47
CA TRP A 352 8.54 26.83 10.27
C TRP A 352 9.75 27.78 10.21
N ASP A 353 9.64 28.86 9.42
CA ASP A 353 10.70 29.85 9.29
C ASP A 353 10.97 30.57 10.64
N ARG A 354 9.93 30.92 11.42
CA ARG A 354 10.09 31.49 12.78
C ARG A 354 10.82 30.54 13.74
N ALA A 355 10.44 29.26 13.74
CA ALA A 355 11.05 28.25 14.61
C ALA A 355 12.56 28.07 14.33
N HIS A 356 12.99 28.36 13.09
CA HIS A 356 14.38 28.33 12.64
C HIS A 356 15.01 29.74 12.57
N GLY A 357 14.48 30.72 13.31
CA GLY A 357 15.06 32.05 13.47
C GLY A 357 14.96 32.98 12.26
N SER A 358 14.14 32.62 11.27
CA SER A 358 14.02 33.31 9.98
C SER A 358 12.71 34.10 9.87
N GLY A 359 12.75 35.39 10.20
CA GLY A 359 11.69 36.36 9.86
C GLY A 359 10.59 36.57 10.90
N ALA A 360 10.04 37.80 10.89
CA ALA A 360 8.81 38.16 11.58
C ALA A 360 7.64 38.05 10.59
N GLY A 361 6.64 37.21 10.87
CA GLY A 361 5.49 37.00 10.01
C GLY A 361 4.19 37.58 10.58
N SER A 362 3.15 37.68 9.74
CA SER A 362 1.81 38.05 10.20
C SER A 362 1.25 37.03 11.20
N PRO A 363 0.46 37.44 12.22
CA PRO A 363 -0.15 36.49 13.14
C PRO A 363 -0.94 35.39 12.44
N LEU A 364 -0.77 34.16 12.91
CA LEU A 364 -1.46 32.99 12.38
C LEU A 364 -2.42 32.43 13.43
N ARG A 365 -3.37 31.62 12.95
CA ARG A 365 -4.47 31.06 13.75
C ARG A 365 -4.44 29.52 13.78
N CYS A 366 -3.73 28.92 12.83
CA CYS A 366 -3.56 27.48 12.67
C CYS A 366 -2.06 27.18 12.51
N THR A 367 -1.59 26.07 13.06
CA THR A 367 -0.17 25.68 13.03
C THR A 367 0.26 25.01 11.73
N HIS A 368 -0.67 24.40 10.98
CA HIS A 368 -0.41 23.64 9.74
C HIS A 368 -1.26 24.16 8.57
N ASP A 369 -0.83 23.85 7.35
CA ASP A 369 -1.66 24.06 6.17
C ASP A 369 -2.77 22.99 6.12
N LEU A 370 -4.03 23.42 6.02
CA LEU A 370 -5.19 22.53 5.93
C LEU A 370 -5.40 22.11 4.47
N VAL A 371 -5.88 20.89 4.25
CA VAL A 371 -6.16 20.35 2.91
C VAL A 371 -7.14 21.23 2.12
N ASP A 372 -8.16 21.74 2.81
CA ASP A 372 -9.16 22.69 2.30
C ASP A 372 -9.43 23.80 3.34
N GLU A 373 -8.46 24.70 3.51
CA GLU A 373 -8.58 25.85 4.43
C GLU A 373 -9.73 26.81 4.06
N ALA A 374 -10.23 26.76 2.82
CA ALA A 374 -11.33 27.61 2.36
C ALA A 374 -12.70 27.13 2.87
N ASN A 375 -12.91 25.82 2.95
CA ASN A 375 -14.16 25.24 3.47
C ASN A 375 -14.06 24.78 4.94
N ASP A 376 -12.86 24.80 5.54
CA ASP A 376 -12.63 24.43 6.95
C ASP A 376 -13.56 25.19 7.93
N PRO A 377 -14.39 24.47 8.74
CA PRO A 377 -15.38 25.10 9.62
C PRO A 377 -14.79 26.03 10.68
N ILE A 378 -13.66 25.68 11.30
CA ILE A 378 -12.98 26.53 12.27
C ILE A 378 -12.50 27.82 11.58
N THR A 379 -11.79 27.69 10.47
CA THR A 379 -11.25 28.83 9.72
C THR A 379 -12.36 29.78 9.28
N ASN A 380 -13.49 29.24 8.80
CA ASN A 380 -14.66 30.02 8.43
C ASN A 380 -15.31 30.73 9.64
N GLN A 381 -15.39 30.09 10.80
CA GLN A 381 -15.87 30.75 12.03
C GLN A 381 -14.91 31.85 12.51
N LEU A 382 -13.60 31.61 12.48
CA LEU A 382 -12.59 32.62 12.81
C LEU A 382 -12.64 33.82 11.84
N ASN A 383 -12.94 33.58 10.56
CA ASN A 383 -13.17 34.64 9.58
C ASN A 383 -14.47 35.42 9.89
N ALA A 384 -15.58 34.74 10.18
CA ALA A 384 -16.87 35.35 10.50
C ALA A 384 -16.83 36.20 11.79
N LEU A 385 -16.13 35.72 12.82
CA LEU A 385 -15.90 36.45 14.08
C LEU A 385 -14.86 37.58 13.95
N GLY A 386 -14.15 37.68 12.82
CA GLY A 386 -13.11 38.69 12.59
C GLY A 386 -11.80 38.44 13.34
N ILE A 387 -11.58 37.21 13.85
CA ILE A 387 -10.41 36.83 14.63
C ILE A 387 -9.19 36.75 13.71
N LYS A 388 -8.19 37.60 13.99
CA LYS A 388 -6.93 37.72 13.23
C LYS A 388 -5.67 37.55 14.09
N ASN A 389 -5.82 37.25 15.39
CA ASN A 389 -4.73 37.21 16.38
C ASN A 389 -3.83 38.47 16.37
N ALA A 390 -4.41 39.67 16.23
CA ALA A 390 -3.64 40.91 16.28
C ALA A 390 -2.81 41.03 17.59
N PRO A 391 -1.58 41.58 17.56
CA PRO A 391 -0.75 41.71 18.75
C PRO A 391 -1.46 42.50 19.86
N GLY A 392 -1.33 42.03 21.10
CA GLY A 392 -1.99 42.62 22.27
C GLY A 392 -3.50 42.38 22.37
N ALA A 393 -4.12 41.60 21.47
CA ALA A 393 -5.56 41.33 21.57
C ALA A 393 -5.91 40.58 22.88
N PRO A 394 -7.11 40.84 23.45
CA PRO A 394 -7.54 40.21 24.71
C PRO A 394 -7.81 38.71 24.58
N VAL A 395 -8.19 38.26 23.38
CA VAL A 395 -8.46 36.85 23.06
C VAL A 395 -7.64 36.46 21.82
N HIS A 396 -6.95 35.33 21.91
CA HIS A 396 -6.22 34.69 20.81
C HIS A 396 -6.67 33.24 20.61
N VAL A 397 -6.56 32.73 19.39
CA VAL A 397 -6.92 31.34 19.05
C VAL A 397 -5.72 30.59 18.46
N VAL A 398 -5.46 29.38 18.92
CA VAL A 398 -4.45 28.47 18.37
C VAL A 398 -5.12 27.15 17.98
N HIS A 399 -5.37 26.98 16.68
CA HIS A 399 -5.84 25.73 16.09
C HIS A 399 -4.65 24.82 15.80
N VAL A 400 -4.66 23.62 16.39
CA VAL A 400 -3.66 22.56 16.22
C VAL A 400 -4.35 21.38 15.52
N PRO A 401 -4.22 21.25 14.18
CA PRO A 401 -5.01 20.34 13.37
C PRO A 401 -4.39 18.94 13.24
N ILE A 402 -3.52 18.54 14.18
CA ILE A 402 -2.72 17.31 14.11
C ILE A 402 -2.99 16.39 15.30
N TYR A 403 -2.69 15.10 15.15
CA TYR A 403 -2.55 14.22 16.31
C TYR A 403 -1.24 14.56 17.05
N LEU A 404 -1.35 14.80 18.35
CA LEU A 404 -0.19 15.09 19.21
C LEU A 404 0.37 13.77 19.75
N ASP A 405 1.02 12.99 18.87
CA ASP A 405 1.64 11.70 19.17
C ASP A 405 3.17 11.78 19.39
N GLY A 406 3.76 12.94 19.08
CA GLY A 406 5.19 13.23 19.18
C GLY A 406 6.00 12.98 17.89
N THR A 407 5.34 12.69 16.76
CA THR A 407 6.00 12.46 15.46
C THR A 407 6.16 13.74 14.62
N ASP A 408 5.37 14.78 14.88
CA ASP A 408 5.39 16.02 14.12
C ASP A 408 6.75 16.77 14.25
N PRO A 409 7.35 17.25 13.14
CA PRO A 409 8.67 17.88 13.19
C PRO A 409 8.71 19.20 13.97
N LEU A 410 7.57 19.90 14.14
CA LEU A 410 7.45 21.17 14.85
C LEU A 410 6.95 21.00 16.30
N ILE A 411 5.92 20.17 16.51
CA ILE A 411 5.23 19.97 17.80
C ILE A 411 5.48 18.54 18.30
N ARG A 412 6.60 18.34 19.00
CA ARG A 412 7.05 17.01 19.46
C ARG A 412 6.45 16.55 20.78
N GLN A 413 5.71 17.42 21.48
CA GLN A 413 5.01 17.09 22.71
C GLN A 413 3.76 16.25 22.42
N LYS A 414 3.46 15.27 23.28
CA LYS A 414 2.22 14.49 23.17
C LYS A 414 1.04 15.25 23.76
N TYR A 415 -0.18 14.84 23.39
CA TYR A 415 -1.42 15.40 23.92
C TYR A 415 -1.46 15.43 25.46
N TRP A 416 -1.07 14.32 26.12
CA TRP A 416 -1.00 14.23 27.58
C TRP A 416 0.17 15.01 28.20
N ASP A 417 1.18 15.41 27.42
CA ASP A 417 2.24 16.32 27.88
C ASP A 417 1.79 17.78 27.86
N LEU A 418 0.83 18.15 26.98
CA LEU A 418 0.35 19.52 26.82
C LEU A 418 -0.93 19.84 27.60
N LEU A 419 -1.92 18.93 27.61
CA LEU A 419 -3.20 19.15 28.30
C LEU A 419 -3.05 19.59 29.77
N PRO A 420 -2.11 19.03 30.59
CA PRO A 420 -1.89 19.47 31.96
C PRO A 420 -1.43 20.92 32.11
N GLY A 421 -1.07 21.62 31.04
CA GLY A 421 -0.68 23.05 31.05
C GLY A 421 -1.85 24.04 31.02
N ALA A 422 -3.06 23.58 30.63
CA ALA A 422 -4.25 24.42 30.54
C ALA A 422 -4.78 24.83 31.93
N ASP A 423 -5.42 26.00 32.02
CA ASP A 423 -6.11 26.46 33.23
C ASP A 423 -7.52 25.88 33.35
N LEU A 424 -8.20 25.69 32.22
CA LEU A 424 -9.57 25.20 32.15
C LEU A 424 -9.78 24.40 30.86
N GLY A 425 -10.31 23.19 30.98
CA GLY A 425 -10.82 22.41 29.85
C GLY A 425 -12.25 22.83 29.53
N VAL A 426 -12.57 23.10 28.26
CA VAL A 426 -13.89 23.59 27.85
C VAL A 426 -14.44 22.66 26.78
N PHE A 427 -15.37 21.78 27.17
CA PHE A 427 -15.89 20.70 26.35
C PHE A 427 -17.42 20.79 26.22
N PRO A 428 -17.95 21.81 25.52
CA PRO A 428 -19.37 22.16 25.48
C PRO A 428 -20.16 21.29 24.47
N SER A 429 -19.86 19.99 24.44
CA SER A 429 -20.32 19.06 23.42
C SER A 429 -21.84 19.05 23.24
N PHE A 430 -22.27 19.07 21.98
CA PHE A 430 -23.66 18.84 21.56
C PHE A 430 -24.01 17.36 21.55
N TYR A 431 -23.04 16.48 21.24
CA TYR A 431 -23.19 15.02 21.23
C TYR A 431 -21.91 14.37 21.77
N GLU A 432 -22.00 13.70 22.91
CA GLU A 432 -20.84 13.12 23.60
C GLU A 432 -21.27 11.88 24.43
N PRO A 433 -21.23 10.68 23.84
CA PRO A 433 -21.74 9.46 24.47
C PRO A 433 -21.15 9.15 25.86
N TRP A 434 -19.87 9.48 26.07
CA TRP A 434 -19.25 9.55 27.39
C TRP A 434 -18.64 10.92 27.63
N GLY A 435 -17.48 11.20 27.03
CA GLY A 435 -16.71 12.42 27.29
C GLY A 435 -15.38 12.08 27.93
N TYR A 436 -14.49 11.44 27.14
CA TYR A 436 -13.13 11.17 27.60
C TYR A 436 -12.33 12.44 27.83
N THR A 437 -12.39 13.42 26.93
CA THR A 437 -11.62 14.66 27.04
C THR A 437 -11.87 15.44 28.36
N PRO A 438 -13.12 15.66 28.84
CA PRO A 438 -13.33 16.22 30.18
C PRO A 438 -12.86 15.32 31.33
N LEU A 439 -12.89 13.99 31.16
CA LEU A 439 -12.38 13.03 32.15
C LEU A 439 -10.84 13.06 32.24
N GLU A 440 -10.14 13.05 31.10
CA GLU A 440 -8.68 13.22 31.01
C GLU A 440 -8.23 14.54 31.65
N ALA A 441 -8.94 15.64 31.34
CA ALA A 441 -8.66 16.94 31.92
C ALA A 441 -8.71 16.90 33.46
N VAL A 442 -9.77 16.35 34.06
CA VAL A 442 -9.84 16.28 35.54
C VAL A 442 -8.84 15.33 36.16
N ALA A 443 -8.48 14.23 35.48
CA ALA A 443 -7.46 13.29 35.93
C ALA A 443 -6.06 13.91 35.97
N PHE A 444 -5.77 14.84 35.04
CA PHE A 444 -4.57 15.68 35.08
C PHE A 444 -4.70 16.93 35.97
N GLY A 445 -5.81 17.07 36.71
CA GLY A 445 -6.05 18.20 37.61
C GLY A 445 -6.40 19.52 36.92
N VAL A 446 -6.89 19.47 35.68
CA VAL A 446 -7.44 20.62 34.96
C VAL A 446 -8.96 20.66 35.21
N PRO A 447 -9.50 21.70 35.87
CA PRO A 447 -10.94 21.89 36.00
C PRO A 447 -11.63 21.92 34.63
N ALA A 448 -12.89 21.48 34.57
CA ALA A 448 -13.58 21.29 33.29
C ALA A 448 -14.97 21.92 33.23
N ILE A 449 -15.35 22.39 32.04
CA ILE A 449 -16.74 22.66 31.66
C ILE A 449 -17.21 21.56 30.71
N THR A 450 -18.38 20.99 30.98
CA THR A 450 -19.04 20.01 30.09
C THR A 450 -20.55 20.23 30.06
N THR A 451 -21.33 19.36 29.42
CA THR A 451 -22.79 19.52 29.23
C THR A 451 -23.60 18.36 29.79
N ASP A 452 -24.89 18.58 30.01
CA ASP A 452 -25.87 17.52 30.33
C ASP A 452 -26.20 16.59 29.14
N ARG A 453 -25.53 16.79 28.01
CA ARG A 453 -25.51 15.89 26.85
C ARG A 453 -24.24 15.01 26.79
N ALA A 454 -23.28 15.23 27.69
CA ALA A 454 -22.17 14.31 27.89
C ALA A 454 -22.54 13.22 28.90
N GLY A 455 -22.22 11.96 28.61
CA GLY A 455 -22.40 10.84 29.55
C GLY A 455 -21.67 11.07 30.89
N PHE A 456 -20.40 11.45 30.82
CA PHE A 456 -19.60 11.89 31.96
C PHE A 456 -20.19 13.13 32.63
N GLY A 457 -20.76 14.07 31.87
CA GLY A 457 -21.44 15.26 32.39
C GLY A 457 -22.67 14.91 33.24
N ARG A 458 -23.48 13.93 32.83
CA ARG A 458 -24.58 13.41 33.65
C ARG A 458 -24.08 12.65 34.86
N TRP A 459 -23.07 11.81 34.69
CA TRP A 459 -22.49 11.02 35.77
C TRP A 459 -21.86 11.90 36.87
N VAL A 460 -21.09 12.93 36.50
CA VAL A 460 -20.43 13.83 37.46
C VAL A 460 -21.41 14.76 38.17
N ALA A 461 -22.50 15.17 37.49
CA ALA A 461 -23.56 15.94 38.13
C ALA A 461 -24.23 15.19 39.30
N ALA A 462 -24.25 13.84 39.27
CA ALA A 462 -24.73 13.03 40.39
C ALA A 462 -23.76 13.01 41.59
N GLN A 463 -22.48 13.34 41.39
CA GLN A 463 -21.47 13.37 42.46
C GLN A 463 -21.43 14.69 43.24
N GLY A 464 -21.91 15.79 42.64
CA GLY A 464 -22.02 17.09 43.28
C GLY A 464 -22.02 18.28 42.32
N ASP A 465 -22.00 19.48 42.89
CA ASP A 465 -21.84 20.72 42.11
C ASP A 465 -20.39 20.91 41.63
N GLY A 466 -20.19 21.86 40.71
CA GLY A 466 -18.86 22.13 40.14
C GLY A 466 -17.81 22.63 41.14
N LYS A 467 -18.20 23.10 42.33
CA LYS A 467 -17.26 23.43 43.42
C LYS A 467 -16.75 22.17 44.11
N ARG A 468 -17.64 21.19 44.31
CA ARG A 468 -17.29 19.90 44.92
C ARG A 468 -16.53 18.99 43.95
N THR A 469 -16.87 19.00 42.66
CA THR A 469 -16.33 18.06 41.66
C THR A 469 -15.19 18.62 40.81
N GLY A 470 -15.04 19.95 40.72
CA GLY A 470 -14.15 20.59 39.74
C GLY A 470 -14.71 20.61 38.32
N VAL A 471 -15.91 20.04 38.09
CA VAL A 471 -16.57 19.97 36.77
C VAL A 471 -17.88 20.74 36.78
N ARG A 472 -17.95 21.80 35.97
CA ARG A 472 -19.19 22.55 35.76
C ARG A 472 -19.97 21.96 34.59
N VAL A 473 -21.13 21.38 34.90
CA VAL A 473 -22.05 20.82 33.92
C VAL A 473 -23.07 21.89 33.51
N LEU A 474 -23.09 22.26 32.23
CA LEU A 474 -24.01 23.24 31.65
C LEU A 474 -25.23 22.56 31.02
N LYS A 475 -26.38 23.24 31.06
CA LYS A 475 -27.58 22.81 30.34
C LYS A 475 -27.42 23.08 28.85
N ARG A 476 -27.53 22.03 28.03
CA ARG A 476 -27.43 22.04 26.56
C ARG A 476 -28.67 21.45 25.91
N GLU A 477 -29.28 20.44 26.52
CA GLU A 477 -30.56 19.88 26.06
C GLU A 477 -31.72 20.89 26.23
N GLY A 478 -32.44 21.18 25.17
CA GLY A 478 -33.53 22.16 25.13
C GLY A 478 -33.08 23.63 25.14
N VAL A 479 -31.79 23.92 24.93
CA VAL A 479 -31.24 25.29 25.02
C VAL A 479 -30.76 25.78 23.65
N ALA A 480 -31.28 26.93 23.22
CA ALA A 480 -30.90 27.58 21.97
C ALA A 480 -29.43 28.03 21.95
N PHE A 481 -28.84 28.14 20.76
CA PHE A 481 -27.42 28.45 20.54
C PHE A 481 -26.90 29.63 21.37
N ASP A 482 -27.50 30.82 21.21
CA ASP A 482 -27.06 32.05 21.86
C ASP A 482 -27.09 31.94 23.40
N ALA A 483 -28.10 31.26 23.94
CA ALA A 483 -28.24 31.04 25.39
C ALA A 483 -27.18 30.06 25.94
N VAL A 484 -26.72 29.11 25.12
CA VAL A 484 -25.56 28.26 25.46
C VAL A 484 -24.25 29.05 25.38
N CYS A 485 -24.06 29.86 24.33
CA CYS A 485 -22.90 30.75 24.24
C CYS A 485 -22.80 31.69 25.45
N GLU A 486 -23.91 32.31 25.85
CA GLU A 486 -23.97 33.15 27.06
C GLU A 486 -23.68 32.35 28.35
N SER A 487 -24.20 31.12 28.46
CA SER A 487 -23.94 30.24 29.61
C SER A 487 -22.46 29.86 29.73
N ILE A 488 -21.80 29.58 28.61
CA ILE A 488 -20.36 29.32 28.54
C ILE A 488 -19.60 30.61 28.88
N ARG A 489 -19.90 31.73 28.22
CA ARG A 489 -19.26 33.05 28.45
C ARG A 489 -19.30 33.44 29.91
N LYS A 490 -20.45 33.30 30.57
CA LYS A 490 -20.62 33.55 32.00
C LYS A 490 -19.73 32.63 32.85
N ALA A 491 -19.69 31.33 32.53
CA ALA A 491 -18.83 30.38 33.24
C ALA A 491 -17.33 30.67 33.07
N LEU A 492 -16.90 31.09 31.87
CA LEU A 492 -15.53 31.52 31.61
C LEU A 492 -15.20 32.79 32.40
N LEU A 493 -16.07 33.81 32.40
CA LEU A 493 -15.88 35.04 33.17
C LEU A 493 -15.80 34.80 34.69
N GLU A 494 -16.67 33.94 35.22
CA GLU A 494 -16.59 33.53 36.63
C GLU A 494 -15.23 32.89 36.95
N PHE A 495 -14.71 32.00 36.09
CA PHE A 495 -13.40 31.37 36.28
C PHE A 495 -12.22 32.36 36.13
N ILE A 496 -12.31 33.29 35.17
CA ILE A 496 -11.33 34.38 34.97
C ILE A 496 -11.21 35.23 36.24
N ASP A 497 -12.32 35.48 36.93
CA ASP A 497 -12.37 36.30 38.13
C ASP A 497 -12.13 35.54 39.45
N LEU A 498 -12.02 34.20 39.42
CA LEU A 498 -11.62 33.41 40.59
C LEU A 498 -10.18 33.73 41.06
N PRO A 499 -9.95 33.88 42.39
CA PRO A 499 -8.64 33.85 43.01
C PRO A 499 -7.86 32.56 42.73
N LEU A 500 -6.52 32.62 42.81
CA LEU A 500 -5.65 31.46 42.60
C LEU A 500 -5.90 30.31 43.59
N GLU A 501 -6.21 30.63 44.86
CA GLU A 501 -6.54 29.64 45.90
C GLU A 501 -7.84 28.86 45.61
N ASP A 502 -8.85 29.54 45.05
CA ASP A 502 -10.10 28.89 44.62
C ASP A 502 -9.87 28.01 43.39
N ARG A 503 -9.01 28.42 42.46
CA ARG A 503 -8.63 27.59 41.30
C ARG A 503 -7.86 26.33 41.72
N GLU A 504 -6.94 26.45 42.67
CA GLU A 504 -6.26 25.30 43.26
C GLU A 504 -7.25 24.38 43.98
N SER A 505 -8.24 24.94 44.68
CA SER A 505 -9.32 24.16 45.30
C SER A 505 -10.16 23.38 44.27
N LEU A 506 -10.45 23.98 43.09
CA LEU A 506 -11.10 23.29 41.97
C LEU A 506 -10.21 22.20 41.34
N ARG A 507 -8.89 22.40 41.26
CA ARG A 507 -7.95 21.36 40.82
C ARG A 507 -7.96 20.16 41.78
N GLN A 508 -7.91 20.41 43.09
CA GLN A 508 -8.01 19.34 44.09
C GLN A 508 -9.38 18.63 44.05
N ALA A 509 -10.46 19.35 43.71
CA ALA A 509 -11.77 18.75 43.46
C ALA A 509 -11.77 17.85 42.21
N SER A 510 -11.13 18.30 41.12
CA SER A 510 -11.01 17.56 39.87
C SER A 510 -10.29 16.22 40.07
N LEU A 511 -9.17 16.21 40.79
CA LEU A 511 -8.41 14.99 41.12
C LEU A 511 -9.22 14.02 41.99
N ARG A 512 -10.01 14.50 42.95
CA ARG A 512 -10.91 13.65 43.76
C ARG A 512 -12.02 13.03 42.91
N THR A 513 -12.57 13.78 41.95
CA THR A 513 -13.57 13.27 41.01
C THR A 513 -12.99 12.21 40.08
N ALA A 514 -11.78 12.43 39.57
CA ALA A 514 -11.09 11.46 38.71
C ALA A 514 -10.81 10.13 39.42
N ALA A 515 -10.52 10.16 40.73
CA ALA A 515 -10.35 8.94 41.53
C ALA A 515 -11.64 8.11 41.67
N LEU A 516 -12.82 8.71 41.49
CA LEU A 516 -14.11 7.98 41.46
C LEU A 516 -14.34 7.28 40.12
N THR A 517 -13.68 7.73 39.04
CA THR A 517 -13.70 7.12 37.70
C THR A 517 -12.54 6.15 37.44
N ASP A 518 -11.83 5.73 38.49
CA ASP A 518 -10.85 4.64 38.36
C ASP A 518 -11.53 3.36 37.86
N TRP A 519 -10.85 2.61 36.99
CA TRP A 519 -11.41 1.39 36.37
C TRP A 519 -11.87 0.37 37.41
N SER A 520 -11.17 0.25 38.54
CA SER A 520 -11.53 -0.67 39.62
C SER A 520 -12.94 -0.45 40.16
N ASN A 521 -13.49 0.76 40.10
CA ASN A 521 -14.84 1.10 40.55
C ASN A 521 -15.94 0.75 39.53
N PHE A 522 -15.62 0.55 38.25
CA PHE A 522 -16.60 0.30 37.18
C PHE A 522 -16.62 -1.16 36.68
N MET A 523 -15.70 -2.00 37.15
CA MET A 523 -15.58 -3.38 36.70
C MET A 523 -16.76 -4.27 37.05
N GLU A 524 -17.48 -4.00 38.14
CA GLU A 524 -18.69 -4.75 38.51
C GLU A 524 -19.74 -4.75 37.38
N HIS A 525 -19.79 -3.67 36.57
CA HIS A 525 -20.67 -3.60 35.40
C HIS A 525 -20.22 -4.54 34.26
N TYR A 526 -18.91 -4.67 34.04
CA TYR A 526 -18.35 -5.61 33.05
C TYR A 526 -18.53 -7.06 33.49
N GLU A 527 -18.29 -7.34 34.77
CA GLU A 527 -18.51 -8.66 35.38
C GLU A 527 -19.98 -9.09 35.26
N GLU A 528 -20.93 -8.17 35.46
CA GLU A 528 -22.36 -8.44 35.25
C GLU A 528 -22.72 -8.73 33.79
N ALA A 529 -22.20 -7.94 32.83
CA ALA A 529 -22.41 -8.19 31.40
C ALA A 529 -21.82 -9.55 30.97
N HIS A 530 -20.63 -9.90 31.45
CA HIS A 530 -19.97 -11.19 31.20
C HIS A 530 -20.76 -12.36 31.81
N ARG A 531 -21.28 -12.19 33.03
CA ARG A 531 -22.12 -13.17 33.73
C ARG A 531 -23.41 -13.46 32.96
N LEU A 532 -24.06 -12.43 32.41
CA LEU A 532 -25.26 -12.58 31.58
C LEU A 532 -24.96 -13.29 30.26
N ALA A 533 -23.84 -12.96 29.60
CA ALA A 533 -23.42 -13.61 28.35
C ALA A 533 -23.12 -15.11 28.53
N LEU A 534 -22.41 -15.47 29.61
CA LEU A 534 -22.18 -16.88 29.98
C LEU A 534 -23.49 -17.64 30.23
N GLN A 535 -24.49 -17.00 30.85
CA GLN A 535 -25.79 -17.62 31.08
C GLN A 535 -26.57 -17.88 29.79
N ALA A 536 -26.49 -16.97 28.81
CA ALA A 536 -27.10 -17.15 27.49
C ALA A 536 -26.43 -18.27 26.68
N GLY A 537 -25.10 -18.27 26.61
CA GLY A 537 -24.32 -19.33 25.94
C GLY A 537 -24.57 -20.72 26.55
N ALA A 538 -24.55 -20.81 27.88
CA ALA A 538 -24.84 -22.04 28.62
C ALA A 538 -26.32 -22.49 28.55
N ALA A 539 -27.25 -21.60 28.20
CA ALA A 539 -28.63 -21.97 27.88
C ALA A 539 -28.69 -22.66 26.51
N ARG A 540 -28.14 -22.03 25.46
CA ARG A 540 -28.09 -22.62 24.11
C ARG A 540 -27.32 -23.93 24.06
N LEU A 541 -26.23 -24.06 24.83
CA LEU A 541 -25.45 -25.31 24.92
C LEU A 541 -26.31 -26.54 25.29
N LYS A 542 -27.39 -26.36 26.07
CA LYS A 542 -28.31 -27.44 26.46
C LYS A 542 -29.28 -27.86 25.34
N GLU A 543 -29.46 -27.00 24.34
CA GLU A 543 -30.37 -27.20 23.21
C GLU A 543 -29.63 -27.71 21.95
N LEU A 544 -28.29 -27.69 21.95
CA LEU A 544 -27.49 -28.15 20.82
C LEU A 544 -27.55 -29.69 20.64
N PRO A 545 -27.67 -30.19 19.40
CA PRO A 545 -27.57 -31.62 19.13
C PRO A 545 -26.21 -32.18 19.54
N MET A 546 -26.20 -33.39 20.12
CA MET A 546 -24.97 -34.09 20.54
C MET A 546 -23.92 -34.23 19.43
N GLU A 547 -24.32 -34.23 18.16
CA GLU A 547 -23.43 -34.27 16.99
C GLU A 547 -22.58 -33.00 16.83
N ARG A 548 -23.04 -31.83 17.32
CA ARG A 548 -22.22 -30.60 17.42
C ARG A 548 -21.25 -30.62 18.59
N LEU A 549 -21.40 -31.56 19.53
CA LEU A 549 -20.58 -31.70 20.74
C LEU A 549 -19.61 -32.89 20.64
N SER A 550 -19.66 -33.68 19.57
CA SER A 550 -18.72 -34.77 19.33
C SER A 550 -17.42 -34.24 18.73
N VAL A 551 -16.34 -34.28 19.53
CA VAL A 551 -14.98 -34.02 19.06
C VAL A 551 -14.64 -35.00 17.94
N VAL A 552 -14.44 -34.49 16.72
CA VAL A 552 -13.92 -35.29 15.61
C VAL A 552 -12.48 -35.66 15.93
N SER A 553 -12.27 -36.91 16.33
CA SER A 553 -10.93 -37.48 16.48
C SER A 553 -10.26 -37.52 15.12
N MET A 554 -9.44 -36.52 14.82
CA MET A 554 -8.53 -36.54 13.66
C MET A 554 -7.55 -37.71 13.83
N PRO A 555 -7.34 -38.53 12.78
CA PRO A 555 -6.34 -39.58 12.84
C PRO A 555 -4.95 -38.98 13.06
N ALA A 556 -4.12 -39.65 13.86
CA ALA A 556 -2.72 -39.28 13.97
C ALA A 556 -2.07 -39.31 12.58
N VAL A 557 -1.58 -38.16 12.13
CA VAL A 557 -0.85 -38.07 10.86
C VAL A 557 0.44 -38.88 11.00
N SER A 558 0.48 -40.04 10.35
CA SER A 558 1.68 -40.84 10.25
C SER A 558 2.75 -40.03 9.51
N ALA A 559 3.91 -39.85 10.15
CA ALA A 559 5.11 -39.42 9.46
C ALA A 559 5.57 -40.53 8.51
N ASP A 560 5.01 -40.55 7.30
CA ASP A 560 5.60 -41.10 6.07
C ASP A 560 4.64 -40.91 4.88
N SER A 561 4.93 -39.93 4.03
CA SER A 561 4.60 -40.02 2.60
C SER A 561 5.64 -39.20 1.83
N GLY A 562 6.27 -39.84 0.84
CA GLY A 562 7.53 -39.38 0.28
C GLY A 562 7.42 -38.07 -0.48
N VAL A 563 8.07 -37.02 0.04
CA VAL A 563 8.46 -35.86 -0.76
C VAL A 563 9.52 -36.33 -1.77
N PHE A 564 9.25 -36.14 -3.06
CA PHE A 564 10.29 -36.23 -4.08
C PHE A 564 11.40 -35.24 -3.72
N GLY A 565 12.55 -35.75 -3.30
CA GLY A 565 13.71 -34.90 -3.04
C GLY A 565 14.07 -34.13 -4.32
N PRO A 566 14.44 -32.85 -4.23
CA PRO A 566 14.96 -32.14 -5.38
C PRO A 566 16.16 -32.91 -5.93
N PHE A 567 16.26 -33.01 -7.26
CA PHE A 567 17.42 -33.59 -7.92
C PHE A 567 18.63 -32.67 -7.70
N VAL A 568 19.28 -32.83 -6.55
CA VAL A 568 20.61 -32.27 -6.29
C VAL A 568 21.57 -32.96 -7.25
N LYS A 569 21.89 -32.30 -8.37
CA LYS A 569 23.06 -32.67 -9.17
C LYS A 569 24.25 -32.76 -8.20
N PRO A 570 25.07 -33.84 -8.23
CA PRO A 570 26.35 -33.79 -7.54
C PRO A 570 27.16 -32.61 -8.11
N PRO A 571 28.00 -31.94 -7.30
CA PRO A 571 28.88 -30.90 -7.81
C PRO A 571 29.71 -31.47 -8.96
N ALA A 572 29.84 -30.68 -10.03
CA ALA A 572 30.69 -31.05 -11.15
C ALA A 572 32.08 -31.35 -10.61
N LYS A 573 32.64 -32.50 -10.99
CA LYS A 573 34.07 -32.73 -10.76
C LYS A 573 34.82 -31.72 -11.61
N GLU A 574 35.72 -30.97 -10.98
CA GLU A 574 36.79 -30.27 -11.67
C GLU A 574 37.57 -31.31 -12.50
N GLY A 575 37.26 -31.39 -13.79
CA GLY A 575 38.24 -31.75 -14.79
C GLY A 575 39.00 -30.47 -15.10
N GLU A 576 40.33 -30.49 -14.97
CA GLU A 576 41.17 -29.33 -15.26
C GLU A 576 40.90 -28.86 -16.69
N GLU A 577 40.19 -27.75 -16.85
CA GLU A 577 40.14 -27.03 -18.11
C GLU A 577 41.56 -26.52 -18.42
N PRO A 578 42.02 -26.60 -19.68
CA PRO A 578 43.29 -26.01 -20.06
C PRO A 578 43.31 -24.52 -19.71
N SER A 579 44.33 -24.10 -18.97
CA SER A 579 44.51 -22.70 -18.51
C SER A 579 44.47 -21.67 -19.66
N GLU A 580 44.88 -22.13 -20.85
CA GLU A 580 44.92 -21.44 -22.12
C GLU A 580 43.52 -21.06 -22.65
N LEU A 581 42.47 -21.78 -22.23
CA LEU A 581 41.08 -21.53 -22.61
C LEU A 581 40.25 -20.84 -21.52
N GLN A 582 40.82 -20.51 -20.36
CA GLN A 582 40.10 -19.79 -19.30
C GLN A 582 39.33 -18.53 -19.78
N PRO A 583 39.88 -17.67 -20.67
CA PRO A 583 39.15 -16.50 -21.17
C PRO A 583 37.91 -16.82 -22.01
N LEU A 584 37.75 -18.07 -22.48
CA LEU A 584 36.55 -18.52 -23.19
C LEU A 584 35.31 -18.49 -22.28
N GLN A 585 35.48 -18.70 -20.96
CA GLN A 585 34.40 -18.57 -19.98
C GLN A 585 33.94 -17.12 -19.81
N ASP A 586 34.88 -16.17 -19.73
CA ASP A 586 34.59 -14.74 -19.64
C ASP A 586 33.81 -14.24 -20.88
N ILE A 587 34.21 -14.72 -22.07
CA ILE A 587 33.51 -14.46 -23.33
C ILE A 587 32.10 -15.08 -23.33
N ALA A 588 31.92 -16.29 -22.79
CA ALA A 588 30.61 -16.94 -22.72
C ALA A 588 29.65 -16.21 -21.77
N ALA A 589 30.17 -15.72 -20.64
CA ALA A 589 29.41 -15.08 -19.56
C ALA A 589 28.87 -13.67 -19.91
N ASN A 590 29.28 -13.08 -21.03
CA ASN A 590 28.81 -11.77 -21.50
C ASN A 590 28.16 -11.90 -22.88
N LEU A 591 26.91 -11.45 -23.04
CA LEU A 591 26.14 -11.58 -24.28
C LEU A 591 26.64 -10.73 -25.47
N TRP A 592 27.78 -10.04 -25.33
CA TRP A 592 28.52 -9.39 -26.41
C TRP A 592 28.71 -10.27 -27.65
N TRP A 593 28.89 -11.58 -27.46
CA TRP A 593 29.02 -12.55 -28.56
C TRP A 593 27.82 -12.56 -29.52
N ARG A 594 26.62 -12.15 -29.07
CA ARG A 594 25.37 -12.25 -29.85
C ARG A 594 25.35 -11.28 -31.03
N TRP A 595 26.19 -10.24 -31.03
CA TRP A 595 26.34 -9.30 -32.16
C TRP A 595 27.77 -9.22 -32.68
N HIS A 596 28.63 -10.18 -32.29
CA HIS A 596 30.01 -10.26 -32.76
C HIS A 596 30.24 -11.58 -33.52
N PRO A 597 30.23 -11.55 -34.88
CA PRO A 597 30.27 -12.77 -35.69
C PRO A 597 31.48 -13.67 -35.45
N ASP A 598 32.64 -13.11 -35.10
CA ASP A 598 33.85 -13.88 -34.80
C ASP A 598 33.69 -14.70 -33.53
N VAL A 599 33.02 -14.14 -32.52
CA VAL A 599 32.78 -14.79 -31.23
C VAL A 599 31.72 -15.89 -31.37
N ALA A 600 30.64 -15.64 -32.11
CA ALA A 600 29.69 -16.71 -32.46
C ALA A 600 30.39 -17.84 -33.27
N SER A 601 31.34 -17.48 -34.14
CA SER A 601 32.16 -18.45 -34.89
C SER A 601 33.16 -19.21 -34.02
N LEU A 602 33.66 -18.61 -32.92
CA LEU A 602 34.48 -19.25 -31.90
C LEU A 602 33.73 -20.45 -31.28
N PHE A 603 32.53 -20.22 -30.75
CA PHE A 603 31.69 -21.28 -30.18
C PHE A 603 31.24 -22.30 -31.22
N LYS A 604 30.81 -21.85 -32.41
CA LYS A 604 30.43 -22.75 -33.51
C LYS A 604 31.57 -23.68 -33.96
N ARG A 605 32.83 -23.25 -33.89
CA ARG A 605 34.01 -24.11 -34.20
C ARG A 605 34.19 -25.27 -33.21
N ILE A 606 33.65 -25.18 -32.00
CA ILE A 606 33.76 -26.25 -30.98
C ILE A 606 33.01 -27.50 -31.45
N ASP A 607 31.71 -27.38 -31.69
CA ASP A 607 30.84 -28.40 -32.29
C ASP A 607 29.63 -27.72 -32.97
N PRO A 608 29.60 -27.62 -34.32
CA PRO A 608 28.53 -26.90 -35.02
C PRO A 608 27.14 -27.51 -34.85
N ALA A 609 27.04 -28.84 -34.73
CA ALA A 609 25.76 -29.53 -34.60
C ALA A 609 25.19 -29.37 -33.19
N LEU A 610 26.05 -29.41 -32.18
CA LEU A 610 25.67 -29.17 -30.79
C LEU A 610 25.31 -27.69 -30.55
N TRP A 611 26.04 -26.75 -31.15
CA TRP A 611 25.74 -25.30 -31.06
C TRP A 611 24.30 -24.96 -31.47
N PHE A 612 23.87 -25.39 -32.66
CA PHE A 612 22.51 -25.15 -33.14
C PHE A 612 21.44 -25.94 -32.35
N LYS A 613 21.77 -27.15 -31.89
CA LYS A 613 20.86 -27.95 -31.05
C LYS A 613 20.57 -27.29 -29.70
N LEU A 614 21.48 -26.46 -29.19
CA LEU A 614 21.39 -25.82 -27.88
C LEU A 614 20.94 -24.35 -27.93
N GLU A 615 20.23 -23.95 -29.00
CA GLU A 615 19.74 -22.57 -29.20
C GLU A 615 20.86 -21.52 -29.07
N GLU A 616 22.08 -21.85 -29.52
CA GLU A 616 23.25 -20.97 -29.47
C GLU A 616 23.66 -20.55 -28.03
N ASN A 617 23.41 -21.41 -27.04
CA ASN A 617 23.84 -21.20 -25.66
C ASN A 617 25.31 -21.66 -25.46
N PRO A 618 26.28 -20.74 -25.20
CA PRO A 618 27.69 -21.10 -25.05
C PRO A 618 27.99 -21.89 -23.77
N HIS A 619 27.30 -21.62 -22.66
CA HIS A 619 27.48 -22.38 -21.42
C HIS A 619 27.00 -23.82 -21.58
N ALA A 620 25.81 -24.03 -22.16
CA ALA A 620 25.29 -25.37 -22.43
C ALA A 620 26.16 -26.16 -23.41
N LEU A 621 26.83 -25.48 -24.35
CA LEU A 621 27.80 -26.07 -25.27
C LEU A 621 29.08 -26.52 -24.53
N LEU A 622 29.65 -25.67 -23.68
CA LEU A 622 30.83 -26.00 -22.87
C LEU A 622 30.55 -27.12 -21.86
N ASP A 623 29.35 -27.18 -21.28
CA ASP A 623 28.90 -28.27 -20.40
C ASP A 623 28.73 -29.62 -21.11
N GLN A 624 28.35 -29.62 -22.40
CA GLN A 624 27.98 -30.84 -23.14
C GLN A 624 29.05 -31.33 -24.13
N VAL A 625 30.05 -30.50 -24.46
CA VAL A 625 31.15 -30.91 -25.32
C VAL A 625 32.03 -31.95 -24.62
N LYS A 626 32.57 -32.90 -25.40
CA LYS A 626 33.49 -33.93 -24.87
C LYS A 626 34.81 -33.28 -24.42
N PRO A 627 35.34 -33.57 -23.22
CA PRO A 627 36.58 -32.95 -22.72
C PRO A 627 37.76 -33.00 -23.70
N ASN A 628 37.98 -34.14 -24.38
CA ASN A 628 39.03 -34.29 -25.39
C ASN A 628 38.94 -33.27 -26.55
N ARG A 629 37.74 -32.72 -26.85
CA ARG A 629 37.58 -31.68 -27.89
C ARG A 629 38.14 -30.34 -27.41
N LEU A 630 37.90 -29.97 -26.16
CA LEU A 630 38.48 -28.77 -25.54
C LEU A 630 40.00 -28.91 -25.38
N MET A 631 40.48 -30.08 -24.94
CA MET A 631 41.93 -30.36 -24.87
C MET A 631 42.62 -30.24 -26.24
N ASN A 632 41.99 -30.72 -27.31
CA ASN A 632 42.52 -30.57 -28.67
C ASN A 632 42.50 -29.11 -29.16
N LEU A 633 41.52 -28.30 -28.75
CA LEU A 633 41.42 -26.87 -29.09
C LEU A 633 42.42 -26.01 -28.30
N ALA A 634 42.81 -26.43 -27.09
CA ALA A 634 43.87 -25.77 -26.33
C ALA A 634 45.29 -26.00 -26.91
N LEU A 635 45.45 -27.01 -27.77
CA LEU A 635 46.68 -27.29 -28.52
C LEU A 635 46.68 -26.63 -29.92
N ASP A 636 45.62 -25.91 -30.29
CA ASP A 636 45.46 -25.21 -31.56
C ASP A 636 45.86 -23.74 -31.36
N GLU A 637 47.09 -23.39 -31.78
CA GLU A 637 47.67 -22.06 -31.59
C GLU A 637 46.81 -20.94 -32.20
N ASP A 638 46.18 -21.19 -33.35
CA ASP A 638 45.30 -20.22 -34.02
C ASP A 638 43.99 -20.03 -33.22
N TYR A 639 43.41 -21.11 -32.70
CA TYR A 639 42.20 -21.02 -31.86
C TYR A 639 42.47 -20.29 -30.54
N VAL A 640 43.59 -20.59 -29.86
CA VAL A 640 43.97 -19.91 -28.61
C VAL A 640 44.27 -18.43 -28.84
N ALA A 641 44.94 -18.09 -29.96
CA ALA A 641 45.17 -16.69 -30.34
C ALA A 641 43.85 -15.92 -30.57
N ASP A 642 42.86 -16.53 -31.23
CA ASP A 642 41.51 -15.96 -31.38
C ASP A 642 40.81 -15.74 -30.02
N VAL A 643 40.86 -16.72 -29.10
CA VAL A 643 40.28 -16.59 -27.74
C VAL A 643 40.90 -15.40 -27.01
N VAL A 644 42.23 -15.29 -26.99
CA VAL A 644 42.95 -14.22 -26.27
C VAL A 644 42.70 -12.84 -26.90
N ARG A 645 42.60 -12.76 -28.24
CA ARG A 645 42.24 -11.54 -28.96
C ARG A 645 40.84 -11.07 -28.58
N LEU A 646 39.85 -11.94 -28.71
CA LEU A 646 38.44 -11.61 -28.47
C LEU A 646 38.15 -11.29 -26.99
N ALA A 647 38.86 -11.93 -26.05
CA ALA A 647 38.76 -11.60 -24.63
C ALA A 647 39.28 -10.18 -24.31
N ARG A 648 40.35 -9.74 -25.00
CA ARG A 648 40.85 -8.36 -24.89
C ARG A 648 39.87 -7.37 -25.49
N GLU A 649 39.35 -7.65 -26.67
CA GLU A 649 38.38 -6.83 -27.39
C GLU A 649 37.06 -6.66 -26.59
N LEU A 650 36.61 -7.69 -25.88
CA LEU A 650 35.53 -7.61 -24.89
C LEU A 650 35.89 -6.65 -23.74
N SER A 651 37.08 -6.77 -23.15
CA SER A 651 37.52 -5.92 -22.03
C SER A 651 37.68 -4.45 -22.41
N GLU A 652 38.09 -4.16 -23.64
CA GLU A 652 38.21 -2.81 -24.18
C GLU A 652 36.83 -2.22 -24.54
N SER A 653 35.97 -2.96 -25.24
CA SER A 653 34.64 -2.50 -25.69
C SER A 653 33.58 -2.37 -24.57
N THR A 654 33.84 -2.95 -23.39
CA THR A 654 32.92 -2.87 -22.24
C THR A 654 33.16 -1.66 -21.32
N GLN A 655 34.24 -0.90 -21.54
CA GLN A 655 34.54 0.30 -20.75
C GLN A 655 33.81 1.54 -21.31
N THR A 656 33.21 2.35 -20.45
CA THR A 656 32.53 3.59 -20.84
C THR A 656 32.56 4.65 -19.73
N LYS A 657 32.54 5.93 -20.13
CA LYS A 657 32.36 7.11 -19.27
C LYS A 657 31.06 7.87 -19.57
N ASP A 658 30.17 7.26 -20.36
CA ASP A 658 28.87 7.84 -20.73
C ASP A 658 27.96 7.98 -19.51
N PRO A 659 26.97 8.90 -19.54
CA PRO A 659 25.97 9.03 -18.49
C PRO A 659 25.31 7.70 -18.08
N ARG A 660 24.96 7.61 -16.80
CA ARG A 660 24.32 6.45 -16.19
C ARG A 660 22.80 6.57 -16.37
N ILE A 661 22.28 5.89 -17.37
CA ILE A 661 20.84 5.76 -17.61
C ILE A 661 20.35 4.46 -16.93
N ALA A 662 19.31 4.56 -16.11
CA ALA A 662 18.58 3.40 -15.59
C ALA A 662 17.27 3.23 -16.38
N TYR A 663 17.27 2.29 -17.31
CA TYR A 663 16.12 1.94 -18.14
C TYR A 663 15.25 0.87 -17.45
N PHE A 664 13.96 1.10 -17.30
CA PHE A 664 13.03 0.16 -16.67
C PHE A 664 12.07 -0.40 -17.71
N CYS A 665 12.04 -1.73 -17.86
CA CYS A 665 11.12 -2.42 -18.77
C CYS A 665 10.62 -3.74 -18.18
N MET A 666 9.41 -4.14 -18.58
CA MET A 666 8.83 -5.42 -18.21
C MET A 666 9.43 -6.62 -18.97
N GLU A 667 9.89 -6.48 -20.22
CA GLU A 667 10.42 -7.58 -21.04
C GLU A 667 11.71 -7.21 -21.82
N PHE A 668 12.57 -8.21 -22.07
CA PHE A 668 13.82 -8.06 -22.84
C PHE A 668 14.08 -9.25 -23.78
N GLY A 669 14.21 -8.99 -25.08
CA GLY A 669 14.48 -9.99 -26.11
C GLY A 669 15.93 -9.90 -26.59
N ILE A 670 16.81 -10.68 -25.97
CA ILE A 670 18.27 -10.57 -26.17
C ILE A 670 18.84 -11.79 -26.91
N ALA A 671 18.57 -13.01 -26.44
CA ALA A 671 19.05 -14.27 -27.02
C ALA A 671 17.93 -15.34 -26.97
N GLY A 672 17.96 -16.31 -27.89
CA GLY A 672 16.86 -17.27 -28.09
C GLY A 672 16.57 -18.18 -26.88
N PHE A 673 17.61 -18.56 -26.14
CA PHE A 673 17.49 -19.38 -24.93
C PHE A 673 16.99 -18.60 -23.71
N LEU A 674 17.00 -17.25 -23.74
CA LEU A 674 16.53 -16.40 -22.65
C LEU A 674 15.05 -16.08 -22.83
N LYS A 675 14.17 -16.76 -22.08
CA LYS A 675 12.72 -16.64 -22.24
C LYS A 675 12.17 -15.44 -21.43
N LEU A 676 12.74 -14.24 -21.66
CA LEU A 676 12.46 -13.00 -20.91
C LEU A 676 11.53 -12.02 -21.66
N TYR A 677 10.90 -12.46 -22.75
CA TYR A 677 10.00 -11.65 -23.57
C TYR A 677 8.95 -12.48 -24.33
N SER A 678 8.00 -11.78 -24.93
CA SER A 678 6.94 -12.32 -25.80
C SER A 678 6.52 -11.38 -26.94
N GLY A 679 6.94 -10.11 -26.89
CA GLY A 679 6.51 -9.05 -27.79
C GLY A 679 7.63 -8.33 -28.52
N GLY A 680 7.23 -7.41 -29.42
CA GLY A 680 8.16 -6.51 -30.10
C GLY A 680 8.73 -5.42 -29.18
N LEU A 681 8.09 -5.16 -28.04
CA LEU A 681 8.60 -4.25 -27.01
C LEU A 681 9.89 -4.81 -26.40
N GLY A 682 9.91 -6.10 -26.06
CA GLY A 682 11.09 -6.79 -25.53
C GLY A 682 12.25 -6.83 -26.53
N ILE A 683 11.97 -7.10 -27.81
CA ILE A 683 13.00 -7.04 -28.87
C ILE A 683 13.65 -5.66 -28.94
N LEU A 684 12.84 -4.60 -28.93
CA LEU A 684 13.34 -3.24 -28.95
C LEU A 684 14.15 -2.91 -27.69
N ALA A 685 13.64 -3.26 -26.51
CA ALA A 685 14.33 -3.07 -25.24
C ALA A 685 15.69 -3.80 -25.20
N GLY A 686 15.78 -4.98 -25.83
CA GLY A 686 17.03 -5.72 -26.02
C GLY A 686 18.09 -4.99 -26.85
N ASP A 687 17.67 -4.21 -27.85
CA ASP A 687 18.57 -3.41 -28.71
C ASP A 687 19.04 -2.08 -28.05
N HIS A 688 18.52 -1.68 -26.87
CA HIS A 688 18.81 -0.39 -26.19
C HIS A 688 19.62 -0.51 -24.88
N LEU A 689 19.52 -1.68 -24.25
CA LEU A 689 19.72 -2.00 -22.82
C LEU A 689 21.11 -1.58 -22.28
N LYS A 690 21.32 -1.05 -21.05
CA LYS A 690 20.64 0.03 -20.28
C LYS A 690 19.89 -0.27 -18.94
N ALA A 691 19.64 -1.51 -18.48
CA ALA A 691 18.33 -1.77 -17.84
C ALA A 691 18.13 -2.62 -16.55
N VAL A 692 16.91 -2.51 -16.00
CA VAL A 692 16.27 -3.28 -14.90
C VAL A 692 14.93 -3.88 -15.39
N GLY A 693 14.61 -5.12 -14.98
CA GLY A 693 13.32 -5.79 -15.25
C GLY A 693 13.00 -6.95 -14.30
N LEU A 694 12.15 -7.88 -14.72
CA LEU A 694 11.69 -9.03 -13.91
C LEU A 694 12.26 -10.38 -14.41
N ALA A 695 12.58 -11.26 -13.47
CA ALA A 695 13.13 -12.60 -13.71
C ALA A 695 12.02 -13.64 -13.96
N TYR A 696 11.47 -13.70 -15.18
CA TYR A 696 10.40 -14.68 -15.48
C TYR A 696 10.91 -16.12 -15.48
N HIS A 697 10.36 -16.96 -14.60
CA HIS A 697 10.72 -18.40 -14.53
C HIS A 697 10.08 -19.24 -15.64
N GLU A 698 8.91 -18.83 -16.15
CA GLU A 698 8.19 -19.43 -17.27
C GLU A 698 8.28 -18.52 -18.50
N GLY A 699 8.73 -19.10 -19.62
CA GLY A 699 8.82 -18.42 -20.90
C GLY A 699 7.46 -18.19 -21.57
N TYR A 700 7.44 -17.34 -22.60
CA TYR A 700 6.31 -17.33 -23.52
C TYR A 700 6.23 -18.67 -24.25
N PHE A 701 5.03 -19.28 -24.25
CA PHE A 701 4.85 -20.69 -24.62
C PHE A 701 5.49 -21.05 -25.97
N HIS A 702 6.15 -22.20 -26.02
CA HIS A 702 6.60 -22.78 -27.28
C HIS A 702 5.39 -23.40 -27.99
N GLN A 703 5.05 -22.86 -29.17
CA GLN A 703 3.88 -23.31 -29.93
C GLN A 703 4.18 -24.63 -30.66
N MET A 704 3.59 -25.73 -30.21
CA MET A 704 3.46 -26.93 -31.03
C MET A 704 2.10 -26.97 -31.72
N ILE A 705 2.04 -27.74 -32.81
CA ILE A 705 0.79 -28.10 -33.48
C ILE A 705 0.74 -29.63 -33.48
N ASP A 706 -0.35 -30.22 -32.97
CA ASP A 706 -0.59 -31.66 -32.96
C ASP A 706 -1.01 -32.17 -34.36
N ARG A 707 -1.20 -33.49 -34.49
CA ARG A 707 -1.63 -34.14 -35.75
C ARG A 707 -3.03 -33.74 -36.22
N ASP A 708 -3.88 -33.27 -35.31
CA ASP A 708 -5.23 -32.82 -35.60
C ASP A 708 -5.26 -31.31 -35.93
N GLY A 709 -4.09 -30.66 -36.02
CA GLY A 709 -3.95 -29.23 -36.27
C GLY A 709 -4.23 -28.34 -35.05
N ARG A 710 -4.40 -28.91 -33.85
CA ARG A 710 -4.60 -28.14 -32.61
C ARG A 710 -3.28 -27.57 -32.11
N GLN A 711 -3.36 -26.41 -31.48
CA GLN A 711 -2.22 -25.78 -30.84
C GLN A 711 -2.00 -26.35 -29.44
N GLU A 712 -0.82 -26.90 -29.21
CA GLU A 712 -0.31 -27.26 -27.88
C GLU A 712 0.66 -26.18 -27.38
N HIS A 713 0.61 -25.87 -26.09
CA HIS A 713 1.53 -24.94 -25.42
C HIS A 713 2.53 -25.78 -24.63
N LEU A 714 3.78 -25.83 -25.07
CA LEU A 714 4.87 -26.31 -24.21
C LEU A 714 5.39 -25.13 -23.38
N GLY A 715 5.56 -25.36 -22.07
CA GLY A 715 6.20 -24.40 -21.18
C GLY A 715 7.72 -24.56 -21.22
N ASP A 716 8.42 -23.55 -21.73
CA ASP A 716 9.86 -23.40 -21.54
C ASP A 716 10.11 -22.73 -20.18
N THR A 717 11.18 -23.08 -19.47
CA THR A 717 11.54 -22.49 -18.17
C THR A 717 12.95 -21.92 -18.17
N ASN A 718 13.15 -20.77 -17.53
CA ASN A 718 14.49 -20.22 -17.28
C ASN A 718 15.05 -20.79 -15.97
N ASP A 719 16.32 -21.20 -15.95
CA ASP A 719 17.06 -21.55 -14.72
C ASP A 719 18.04 -20.42 -14.38
N PHE A 720 17.62 -19.52 -13.49
CA PHE A 720 18.47 -18.42 -13.01
C PHE A 720 19.62 -18.88 -12.09
N GLY A 721 19.59 -20.13 -11.61
CA GLY A 721 20.69 -20.70 -10.82
C GLY A 721 21.89 -21.15 -11.66
N SER A 722 21.75 -21.16 -12.99
CA SER A 722 22.80 -21.56 -13.94
C SER A 722 23.36 -20.35 -14.72
N PRO A 723 24.61 -20.41 -15.22
CA PRO A 723 25.17 -19.39 -16.11
C PRO A 723 24.29 -19.14 -17.34
N PRO A 724 24.23 -17.90 -17.88
CA PRO A 724 25.09 -16.75 -17.60
C PRO A 724 24.70 -15.89 -16.38
N PHE A 725 23.66 -16.24 -15.63
CA PHE A 725 23.17 -15.40 -14.53
C PHE A 725 24.10 -15.42 -13.32
N LYS A 726 24.31 -14.24 -12.72
CA LYS A 726 25.07 -14.05 -11.49
C LYS A 726 24.12 -13.58 -10.39
N GLN A 727 24.13 -14.21 -9.22
CA GLN A 727 23.33 -13.72 -8.09
C GLN A 727 23.89 -12.39 -7.60
N VAL A 728 23.03 -11.38 -7.43
CA VAL A 728 23.44 -10.09 -6.85
C VAL A 728 23.67 -10.26 -5.35
N MET A 729 24.81 -9.78 -4.85
CA MET A 729 25.26 -10.02 -3.47
C MET A 729 25.34 -8.71 -2.67
N ALA A 730 24.92 -8.77 -1.41
CA ALA A 730 25.18 -7.76 -0.40
C ALA A 730 26.60 -7.96 0.16
N GLY A 731 27.58 -7.28 -0.45
CA GLY A 731 28.99 -7.50 -0.15
C GLY A 731 29.47 -8.89 -0.62
N GLN A 732 30.35 -9.53 0.15
CA GLN A 732 31.01 -10.78 -0.27
C GLN A 732 30.30 -12.08 0.18
N TYR A 733 29.28 -12.01 1.04
CA TYR A 733 28.86 -13.18 1.84
C TYR A 733 27.35 -13.53 1.80
N ALA A 734 26.48 -12.64 1.35
CA ALA A 734 25.03 -12.87 1.37
C ALA A 734 24.38 -12.42 0.06
N PRO A 735 23.38 -13.14 -0.48
CA PRO A 735 22.54 -12.65 -1.57
C PRO A 735 21.82 -11.37 -1.15
N LEU A 736 21.78 -10.37 -2.04
CA LEU A 736 21.03 -9.15 -1.79
C LEU A 736 19.52 -9.45 -1.77
N ARG A 737 18.80 -8.79 -0.86
CA ARG A 737 17.36 -8.87 -0.70
C ARG A 737 16.81 -7.46 -0.50
N VAL A 738 15.90 -7.03 -1.36
CA VAL A 738 15.11 -5.82 -1.13
C VAL A 738 13.70 -6.22 -0.70
N THR A 739 13.11 -5.48 0.24
CA THR A 739 11.78 -5.80 0.78
C THR A 739 10.76 -4.84 0.20
N VAL A 740 9.93 -5.31 -0.72
CA VAL A 740 8.81 -4.53 -1.26
C VAL A 740 7.56 -4.79 -0.41
N PRO A 741 7.00 -3.79 0.27
CA PRO A 741 5.86 -3.99 1.17
C PRO A 741 4.54 -3.99 0.39
N LEU A 742 3.86 -5.14 0.33
CA LEU A 742 2.56 -5.29 -0.30
C LEU A 742 1.44 -5.36 0.77
N PRO A 743 0.16 -5.15 0.41
CA PRO A 743 -0.97 -5.17 1.36
C PRO A 743 -1.12 -6.51 2.08
N THR A 744 -0.76 -7.58 1.38
CA THR A 744 -0.84 -8.96 1.85
C THR A 744 0.37 -9.39 2.68
N GLY A 745 1.36 -8.51 2.88
CA GLY A 745 2.62 -8.78 3.59
C GLY A 745 3.86 -8.27 2.85
N PRO A 746 5.03 -8.19 3.52
CA PRO A 746 6.29 -7.83 2.89
C PRO A 746 6.79 -8.95 1.97
N VAL A 747 7.09 -8.61 0.71
CA VAL A 747 7.67 -9.54 -0.27
C VAL A 747 9.18 -9.31 -0.35
N GLN A 748 9.96 -10.37 -0.15
CA GLN A 748 11.39 -10.37 -0.39
C GLN A 748 11.66 -10.46 -1.89
N VAL A 749 12.59 -9.65 -2.40
CA VAL A 749 12.94 -9.64 -3.82
C VAL A 749 14.44 -9.83 -3.93
N GLY A 750 14.85 -10.91 -4.59
CA GLY A 750 16.23 -11.14 -5.00
C GLY A 750 16.51 -10.45 -6.32
N ALA A 751 17.78 -10.42 -6.73
CA ALA A 751 18.15 -9.95 -8.06
C ALA A 751 19.22 -10.86 -8.70
N TRP A 752 19.10 -11.02 -10.01
CA TRP A 752 20.07 -11.68 -10.87
C TRP A 752 20.68 -10.62 -11.81
N GLN A 753 22.00 -10.66 -11.99
CA GLN A 753 22.72 -9.84 -12.96
C GLN A 753 23.06 -10.68 -14.19
N LEU A 754 22.91 -10.08 -15.36
CA LEU A 754 23.30 -10.61 -16.66
C LEU A 754 24.10 -9.55 -17.41
N ASP A 755 25.30 -9.88 -17.87
CA ASP A 755 26.17 -8.92 -18.56
C ASP A 755 25.89 -8.92 -20.08
N VAL A 756 25.53 -7.76 -20.61
CA VAL A 756 25.06 -7.54 -21.99
C VAL A 756 25.95 -6.51 -22.67
N GLY A 757 27.16 -6.92 -23.08
CA GLY A 757 28.20 -5.99 -23.50
C GLY A 757 28.61 -5.10 -22.32
N ARG A 758 28.59 -3.78 -22.52
CA ARG A 758 29.01 -2.74 -21.54
C ARG A 758 28.01 -2.46 -20.42
N VAL A 759 27.14 -3.43 -20.12
CA VAL A 759 25.88 -3.20 -19.40
C VAL A 759 25.54 -4.36 -18.47
N PRO A 760 25.29 -4.11 -17.17
CA PRO A 760 24.57 -5.05 -16.33
C PRO A 760 23.06 -4.89 -16.55
N LEU A 761 22.38 -6.00 -16.87
CA LEU A 761 20.94 -6.15 -16.77
C LEU A 761 20.60 -6.76 -15.41
N PHE A 762 19.79 -6.06 -14.62
CA PHE A 762 19.27 -6.60 -13.35
C PHE A 762 17.85 -7.14 -13.51
N LEU A 763 17.62 -8.37 -13.05
CA LEU A 763 16.33 -9.07 -13.10
C LEU A 763 15.86 -9.37 -11.68
N LEU A 764 14.76 -8.74 -11.27
CA LEU A 764 14.15 -8.88 -9.95
C LEU A 764 13.36 -10.19 -9.85
N ASP A 765 13.54 -10.94 -8.77
CA ASP A 765 12.96 -12.27 -8.58
C ASP A 765 12.22 -12.39 -7.24
N THR A 766 10.94 -12.77 -7.28
CA THR A 766 10.13 -13.06 -6.07
C THR A 766 10.01 -14.55 -5.79
N ASN A 767 10.54 -15.45 -6.63
CA ASN A 767 10.45 -16.91 -6.46
C ASN A 767 11.43 -17.44 -5.38
N LEU A 768 11.33 -16.86 -4.19
CA LEU A 768 12.17 -17.13 -3.03
C LEU A 768 11.41 -18.00 -2.00
N PRO A 769 12.06 -18.94 -1.31
CA PRO A 769 11.42 -19.78 -0.30
C PRO A 769 10.90 -18.99 0.92
N GLU A 770 11.41 -17.79 1.16
CA GLU A 770 10.95 -16.84 2.19
C GLU A 770 9.57 -16.24 1.85
N ASN A 771 9.15 -16.26 0.59
CA ASN A 771 7.88 -15.70 0.11
C ASN A 771 6.77 -16.75 0.06
N ARG A 772 5.53 -16.30 0.21
CA ARG A 772 4.33 -17.14 0.06
C ARG A 772 4.14 -17.58 -1.40
N PRO A 773 3.51 -18.74 -1.67
CA PRO A 773 3.33 -19.26 -3.03
C PRO A 773 2.72 -18.24 -4.02
N GLU A 774 1.77 -17.44 -3.56
CA GLU A 774 1.07 -16.40 -4.34
C GLU A 774 1.92 -15.15 -4.65
N ASP A 775 2.98 -14.90 -3.88
CA ASP A 775 3.95 -13.82 -4.10
C ASP A 775 5.13 -14.31 -4.96
N ARG A 776 5.55 -15.57 -4.76
CA ARG A 776 6.51 -16.25 -5.65
C ARG A 776 6.03 -16.27 -7.09
N ALA A 777 4.72 -16.44 -7.28
CA ALA A 777 4.10 -16.42 -8.59
C ALA A 777 4.23 -15.07 -9.35
N ILE A 778 4.53 -13.94 -8.68
CA ILE A 778 4.63 -12.61 -9.33
C ILE A 778 5.66 -12.62 -10.47
N THR A 779 6.79 -13.32 -10.28
CA THR A 779 7.83 -13.48 -11.31
C THR A 779 7.75 -14.81 -12.07
N ASN A 780 6.61 -15.52 -12.05
CA ASN A 780 6.48 -16.71 -12.91
C ASN A 780 6.43 -16.34 -14.39
N ARG A 781 5.50 -15.45 -14.80
CA ARG A 781 5.22 -15.20 -16.24
C ARG A 781 4.87 -13.74 -16.55
N LEU A 782 5.31 -13.28 -17.71
CA LEU A 782 5.11 -11.92 -18.22
C LEU A 782 3.64 -11.57 -18.50
N TYR A 783 2.86 -12.52 -19.03
CA TYR A 783 1.44 -12.36 -19.31
C TYR A 783 0.65 -13.51 -18.66
N GLY A 784 -0.10 -13.19 -17.61
CA GLY A 784 -0.95 -14.12 -16.87
C GLY A 784 -1.55 -13.45 -15.63
N GLY A 785 -2.48 -14.15 -14.97
CA GLY A 785 -3.18 -13.62 -13.80
C GLY A 785 -4.26 -12.60 -14.16
N ASP A 786 -4.68 -11.83 -13.15
CA ASP A 786 -5.67 -10.77 -13.21
C ASP A 786 -5.03 -9.38 -13.04
N SER A 787 -5.83 -8.31 -13.01
CA SER A 787 -5.33 -6.94 -12.79
C SER A 787 -4.59 -6.77 -11.47
N ALA A 788 -4.93 -7.55 -10.42
CA ALA A 788 -4.23 -7.52 -9.14
C ALA A 788 -2.86 -8.23 -9.19
N HIS A 789 -2.71 -9.26 -10.04
CA HIS A 789 -1.41 -9.84 -10.36
C HIS A 789 -0.55 -8.85 -11.15
N ARG A 790 -1.12 -8.18 -12.16
CA ARG A 790 -0.45 -7.15 -12.95
C ARG A 790 0.05 -5.99 -12.09
N LEU A 791 -0.80 -5.43 -11.22
CA LEU A 791 -0.42 -4.37 -10.28
C LEU A 791 0.76 -4.79 -9.40
N ARG A 792 0.77 -6.03 -8.90
CA ARG A 792 1.90 -6.55 -8.11
C ARG A 792 3.20 -6.59 -8.92
N GLN A 793 3.17 -6.98 -10.19
CA GLN A 793 4.36 -6.93 -11.05
C GLN A 793 4.89 -5.51 -11.23
N GLU A 794 4.02 -4.53 -11.48
CA GLU A 794 4.40 -3.12 -11.63
C GLU A 794 4.95 -2.52 -10.33
N MET A 795 4.41 -2.93 -9.17
CA MET A 795 4.93 -2.56 -7.84
C MET A 795 6.32 -3.16 -7.58
N ILE A 796 6.56 -4.43 -7.89
CA ILE A 796 7.90 -5.05 -7.76
C ILE A 796 8.90 -4.36 -8.70
N LEU A 797 8.54 -4.13 -9.97
CA LEU A 797 9.41 -3.46 -10.94
C LEU A 797 9.75 -2.03 -10.51
N GLY A 798 8.75 -1.22 -10.15
CA GLY A 798 8.94 0.18 -9.80
C GLY A 798 9.59 0.39 -8.44
N LEU A 799 9.00 -0.15 -7.37
CA LEU A 799 9.48 0.04 -5.99
C LEU A 799 10.75 -0.78 -5.73
N GLY A 800 10.71 -2.08 -6.06
CA GLY A 800 11.83 -3.01 -5.85
C GLY A 800 13.03 -2.69 -6.72
N GLY A 801 12.81 -2.30 -7.98
CA GLY A 801 13.90 -1.90 -8.88
C GLY A 801 14.60 -0.62 -8.45
N TYR A 802 13.85 0.39 -7.94
CA TYR A 802 14.48 1.59 -7.39
C TYR A 802 15.23 1.30 -6.08
N GLN A 803 14.67 0.47 -5.19
CA GLN A 803 15.36 0.06 -3.98
C GLN A 803 16.64 -0.74 -4.29
N LEU A 804 16.62 -1.64 -5.28
CA LEU A 804 17.80 -2.40 -5.72
C LEU A 804 18.95 -1.48 -6.13
N LEU A 805 18.68 -0.45 -6.95
CA LEU A 805 19.69 0.53 -7.36
C LEU A 805 20.26 1.29 -6.15
N THR A 806 19.41 1.61 -5.18
CA THR A 806 19.79 2.30 -3.94
C THR A 806 20.71 1.45 -3.06
N GLU A 807 20.40 0.16 -2.86
CA GLU A 807 21.25 -0.77 -2.08
C GLU A 807 22.59 -1.09 -2.77
N LEU A 808 22.64 -0.96 -4.10
CA LEU A 808 23.86 -1.15 -4.90
C LEU A 808 24.72 0.12 -5.02
N ASP A 809 24.33 1.23 -4.39
CA ASP A 809 24.97 2.56 -4.51
C ASP A 809 25.08 3.03 -5.98
N ILE A 810 24.10 2.64 -6.82
CA ILE A 810 23.99 3.05 -8.21
C ILE A 810 23.13 4.31 -8.27
N GLU A 811 23.78 5.46 -8.38
CA GLU A 811 23.13 6.75 -8.69
C GLU A 811 23.08 6.94 -10.23
N PRO A 812 21.89 6.92 -10.87
CA PRO A 812 21.73 7.22 -12.29
C PRO A 812 21.48 8.71 -12.53
N ASP A 813 22.06 9.25 -13.60
CA ASP A 813 21.81 10.62 -14.06
C ASP A 813 20.38 10.79 -14.61
N VAL A 814 19.85 9.73 -15.22
CA VAL A 814 18.53 9.72 -15.89
C VAL A 814 17.82 8.39 -15.64
N PHE A 815 16.52 8.46 -15.34
CA PHE A 815 15.62 7.32 -15.29
C PHE A 815 14.78 7.28 -16.57
N HIS A 816 14.71 6.13 -17.24
CA HIS A 816 13.96 5.96 -18.49
C HIS A 816 12.91 4.86 -18.32
N MET A 817 11.64 5.23 -18.36
CA MET A 817 10.50 4.30 -18.30
C MET A 817 10.09 3.88 -19.72
N ASN A 818 10.04 2.56 -19.94
CA ASN A 818 9.58 1.94 -21.19
C ASN A 818 8.14 1.43 -21.00
N GLU A 819 7.16 2.18 -21.52
CA GLU A 819 5.74 2.15 -21.12
C GLU A 819 5.48 2.44 -19.61
N GLY A 820 4.21 2.64 -19.26
CA GLY A 820 3.78 3.05 -17.92
C GLY A 820 4.03 2.01 -16.81
N HIS A 821 4.35 0.77 -17.15
CA HIS A 821 4.43 -0.36 -16.20
C HIS A 821 5.46 -0.22 -15.09
N SER A 822 6.41 0.72 -15.23
CA SER A 822 7.41 1.03 -14.20
C SER A 822 7.14 2.33 -13.44
N ALA A 823 6.02 3.02 -13.69
CA ALA A 823 5.74 4.37 -13.17
C ALA A 823 5.74 4.46 -11.63
N PHE A 824 5.49 3.37 -10.90
CA PHE A 824 5.64 3.35 -9.44
C PHE A 824 7.07 3.64 -8.96
N LEU A 825 8.10 3.56 -9.83
CA LEU A 825 9.44 4.05 -9.50
C LEU A 825 9.43 5.55 -9.13
N LEU A 826 8.52 6.34 -9.71
CA LEU A 826 8.39 7.77 -9.44
C LEU A 826 7.94 8.03 -7.99
N ILE A 827 7.06 7.17 -7.48
CA ILE A 827 6.60 7.17 -6.08
C ILE A 827 7.77 6.82 -5.14
N ALA A 828 8.54 5.77 -5.47
CA ALA A 828 9.71 5.37 -4.69
C ALA A 828 10.80 6.46 -4.66
N ARG A 829 11.07 7.09 -5.80
CA ARG A 829 12.01 8.21 -5.93
C ARG A 829 11.56 9.41 -5.11
N ALA A 830 10.28 9.79 -5.17
CA ALA A 830 9.77 10.93 -4.41
C ALA A 830 9.85 10.67 -2.90
N ALA A 831 9.46 9.47 -2.46
CA ALA A 831 9.59 9.04 -1.08
C ALA A 831 11.03 9.13 -0.57
N HIS A 832 12.00 8.59 -1.32
CA HIS A 832 13.42 8.62 -0.96
C HIS A 832 13.98 10.06 -0.91
N LEU A 833 13.64 10.92 -1.87
CA LEU A 833 14.08 12.31 -1.90
C LEU A 833 13.56 13.11 -0.69
N ILE A 834 12.28 12.92 -0.33
CA ILE A 834 11.66 13.56 0.84
C ILE A 834 12.29 13.05 2.14
N GLN A 835 12.48 11.72 2.27
CA GLN A 835 13.06 11.12 3.48
C GLN A 835 14.54 11.46 3.67
N ARG A 836 15.36 11.38 2.62
CA ARG A 836 16.83 11.55 2.69
C ARG A 836 17.28 13.02 2.69
N HIS A 837 16.56 13.90 2.00
CA HIS A 837 16.95 15.31 1.83
C HIS A 837 15.97 16.31 2.46
N GLY A 838 14.86 15.85 3.04
CA GLY A 838 13.89 16.72 3.70
C GLY A 838 13.08 17.62 2.76
N LEU A 839 13.10 17.32 1.45
CA LEU A 839 12.37 18.08 0.43
C LEU A 839 10.85 18.01 0.67
N ARG A 840 10.14 19.03 0.20
CA ARG A 840 8.67 18.99 0.10
C ARG A 840 8.24 18.17 -1.11
N SER A 841 7.00 17.67 -1.12
CA SER A 841 6.45 16.82 -2.18
C SER A 841 6.64 17.43 -3.58
N VAL A 842 6.29 18.72 -3.72
CA VAL A 842 6.40 19.46 -4.99
C VAL A 842 7.85 19.55 -5.45
N GLU A 843 8.80 19.81 -4.55
CA GLU A 843 10.23 19.94 -4.87
C GLU A 843 10.81 18.59 -5.33
N ALA A 844 10.39 17.48 -4.69
CA ALA A 844 10.78 16.14 -5.08
C ALA A 844 10.24 15.77 -6.48
N PHE A 845 8.97 16.05 -6.78
CA PHE A 845 8.40 15.76 -8.10
C PHE A 845 8.95 16.66 -9.22
N GLU A 846 9.28 17.92 -8.95
CA GLU A 846 9.99 18.78 -9.92
C GLU A 846 11.40 18.26 -10.22
N TYR A 847 12.15 17.80 -9.21
CA TYR A 847 13.45 17.17 -9.43
C TYR A 847 13.33 15.87 -10.26
N ILE A 848 12.34 15.03 -9.95
CA ILE A 848 12.05 13.80 -10.69
C ILE A 848 11.72 14.10 -12.14
N ARG A 849 10.86 15.09 -12.40
CA ARG A 849 10.46 15.49 -13.75
C ARG A 849 11.66 15.77 -14.63
N ASN A 850 12.59 16.62 -14.15
CA ASN A 850 13.81 17.00 -14.86
C ASN A 850 14.82 15.86 -15.08
N THR A 851 14.64 14.72 -14.41
CA THR A 851 15.56 13.56 -14.45
C THR A 851 14.89 12.28 -14.96
N THR A 852 13.75 12.41 -15.66
CA THR A 852 12.92 11.29 -16.15
C THR A 852 12.56 11.41 -17.62
N VAL A 853 12.72 10.29 -18.35
CA VAL A 853 12.30 10.08 -19.73
C VAL A 853 11.21 9.00 -19.79
N PHE A 854 10.19 9.19 -20.61
CA PHE A 854 9.09 8.24 -20.82
C PHE A 854 8.88 7.95 -22.32
N THR A 855 9.02 6.69 -22.73
CA THR A 855 8.68 6.24 -24.09
C THR A 855 7.37 5.46 -24.09
N THR A 856 6.49 5.73 -25.06
CA THR A 856 5.29 4.92 -25.31
C THR A 856 5.28 4.25 -26.70
N HIS A 857 4.81 3.00 -26.72
CA HIS A 857 4.89 2.06 -27.84
C HIS A 857 3.50 1.66 -28.35
N THR A 858 2.48 1.79 -27.50
CA THR A 858 1.11 1.34 -27.75
C THR A 858 0.13 2.51 -27.56
N PRO A 859 0.15 3.54 -28.44
CA PRO A 859 -0.68 4.74 -28.30
C PRO A 859 -2.14 4.46 -28.71
N VAL A 860 -2.79 3.55 -27.99
CA VAL A 860 -4.21 3.24 -28.03
C VAL A 860 -4.68 3.03 -26.60
N PRO A 861 -5.90 3.48 -26.20
CA PRO A 861 -6.34 3.41 -24.79
C PRO A 861 -6.28 2.01 -24.16
N ALA A 862 -6.49 0.96 -24.96
CA ALA A 862 -6.42 -0.44 -24.49
C ALA A 862 -4.98 -0.97 -24.25
N GLY A 863 -3.96 -0.15 -24.49
CA GLY A 863 -2.55 -0.46 -24.21
C GLY A 863 -2.01 0.13 -22.90
N HIS A 864 -2.83 0.92 -22.19
CA HIS A 864 -2.45 1.52 -20.91
C HIS A 864 -3.13 0.80 -19.76
N ASP A 865 -2.38 0.52 -18.70
CA ASP A 865 -2.92 -0.10 -17.50
C ASP A 865 -3.62 0.94 -16.61
N HIS A 866 -4.87 0.64 -16.26
CA HIS A 866 -5.72 1.42 -15.36
C HIS A 866 -6.20 0.52 -14.22
N PHE A 867 -5.98 0.96 -12.98
CA PHE A 867 -6.35 0.20 -11.79
C PHE A 867 -7.45 0.94 -11.00
N PRO A 868 -8.55 0.26 -10.61
CA PRO A 868 -9.55 0.86 -9.72
C PRO A 868 -8.93 1.35 -8.41
N GLU A 869 -9.47 2.43 -7.85
CA GLU A 869 -9.02 3.04 -6.58
C GLU A 869 -8.89 1.99 -5.46
N GLU A 870 -9.90 1.15 -5.30
CA GLU A 870 -9.94 0.04 -4.32
C GLU A 870 -8.79 -0.96 -4.47
N MET A 871 -8.20 -1.07 -5.66
CA MET A 871 -7.09 -1.98 -5.95
C MET A 871 -5.73 -1.33 -5.66
N VAL A 872 -5.55 -0.04 -5.95
CA VAL A 872 -4.28 0.67 -5.67
C VAL A 872 -4.18 1.20 -4.24
N ARG A 873 -5.29 1.53 -3.59
CA ARG A 873 -5.32 2.13 -2.25
C ARG A 873 -4.55 1.34 -1.20
N PRO A 874 -4.70 0.01 -1.08
CA PRO A 874 -3.92 -0.77 -0.10
C PRO A 874 -2.40 -0.70 -0.31
N TYR A 875 -1.94 -0.47 -1.55
CA TYR A 875 -0.52 -0.34 -1.89
C TYR A 875 -0.01 1.10 -1.68
N LEU A 876 -0.86 2.09 -1.98
CA LEU A 876 -0.46 3.49 -2.06
C LEU A 876 -0.72 4.30 -0.78
N THR A 877 -1.65 3.92 0.09
CA THR A 877 -1.93 4.67 1.35
C THR A 877 -0.68 4.85 2.23
N ARG A 878 0.25 3.87 2.23
CA ARG A 878 1.54 4.00 2.94
C ARG A 878 2.37 5.20 2.49
N PHE A 879 2.18 5.65 1.24
CA PHE A 879 2.90 6.77 0.65
C PHE A 879 2.21 8.11 0.90
N GLU A 880 0.98 8.16 1.41
CA GLU A 880 0.31 9.44 1.75
C GLU A 880 1.15 10.23 2.77
N HIS A 881 1.52 9.59 3.87
CA HIS A 881 2.37 10.18 4.90
C HIS A 881 3.79 10.50 4.41
N VAL A 882 4.39 9.59 3.62
CA VAL A 882 5.79 9.73 3.18
C VAL A 882 5.93 10.82 2.11
N LEU A 883 4.98 10.88 1.16
CA LEU A 883 4.92 11.93 0.15
C LEU A 883 4.30 13.22 0.69
N ARG A 884 3.68 13.21 1.88
CA ARG A 884 2.94 14.34 2.46
C ARG A 884 1.82 14.82 1.52
N LEU A 885 1.13 13.87 0.90
CA LEU A 885 -0.01 14.06 0.01
C LEU A 885 -1.19 13.25 0.56
N ASP A 886 -2.36 13.88 0.64
CA ASP A 886 -3.61 13.18 0.94
C ASP A 886 -4.06 12.31 -0.24
N TRP A 887 -4.87 11.28 0.05
CA TRP A 887 -5.39 10.34 -0.93
C TRP A 887 -5.92 10.98 -2.24
N PRO A 888 -6.72 12.07 -2.22
CA PRO A 888 -7.17 12.74 -3.44
C PRO A 888 -6.03 13.27 -4.30
N ARG A 889 -4.98 13.88 -3.71
CA ARG A 889 -3.82 14.39 -4.45
C ARG A 889 -2.96 13.25 -5.00
N LEU A 890 -2.81 12.17 -4.24
CA LEU A 890 -2.09 10.98 -4.67
C LEU A 890 -2.79 10.32 -5.87
N MET A 891 -4.12 10.12 -5.79
CA MET A 891 -4.93 9.65 -6.92
C MET A 891 -4.90 10.59 -8.12
N ALA A 892 -4.92 11.91 -7.91
CA ALA A 892 -4.86 12.90 -8.99
C ALA A 892 -3.59 12.79 -9.85
N MET A 893 -2.48 12.24 -9.32
CA MET A 893 -1.27 12.00 -10.11
C MET A 893 -1.47 10.89 -11.16
N GLY A 894 -2.25 9.85 -10.84
CA GLY A 894 -2.64 8.79 -11.78
C GLY A 894 -3.94 9.05 -12.52
N HIS A 895 -4.68 10.11 -12.19
CA HIS A 895 -5.99 10.37 -12.79
C HIS A 895 -5.89 10.82 -14.25
N THR A 896 -6.66 10.14 -15.11
CA THR A 896 -6.81 10.45 -16.53
C THR A 896 -8.09 11.28 -16.75
N PRO A 897 -8.01 12.56 -17.19
CA PRO A 897 -9.17 13.46 -17.18
C PRO A 897 -10.38 13.05 -18.02
N ARG A 898 -10.22 12.19 -19.03
CA ARG A 898 -11.32 11.58 -19.82
C ARG A 898 -11.63 10.12 -19.44
N GLY A 899 -10.95 9.58 -18.43
CA GLY A 899 -11.15 8.22 -17.89
C GLY A 899 -12.18 8.18 -16.77
N ALA A 900 -12.26 7.05 -16.05
CA ALA A 900 -13.10 6.97 -14.87
C ALA A 900 -12.51 7.83 -13.71
N PRO A 901 -13.36 8.46 -12.87
CA PRO A 901 -12.87 9.30 -11.78
C PRO A 901 -12.10 8.50 -10.71
N ASN A 902 -12.45 7.23 -10.51
CA ASN A 902 -11.91 6.37 -9.44
C ASN A 902 -10.90 5.35 -10.00
N GLU A 903 -10.09 5.75 -10.99
CA GLU A 903 -9.03 4.92 -11.58
C GLU A 903 -7.67 5.62 -11.53
N PHE A 904 -6.63 4.82 -11.28
CA PHE A 904 -5.24 5.23 -11.31
C PHE A 904 -4.57 4.63 -12.55
N GLY A 905 -4.25 5.47 -13.53
CA GLY A 905 -3.52 5.10 -14.74
C GLY A 905 -2.03 5.35 -14.60
N THR A 906 -1.20 4.34 -14.79
CA THR A 906 0.26 4.46 -14.62
C THR A 906 0.90 5.31 -15.72
N THR A 907 0.30 5.36 -16.92
CA THR A 907 0.68 6.31 -17.97
C THR A 907 0.44 7.77 -17.57
N ALA A 908 -0.63 8.09 -16.83
CA ALA A 908 -0.88 9.47 -16.38
C ALA A 908 0.18 9.93 -15.37
N LEU A 909 0.56 9.05 -14.44
CA LEU A 909 1.69 9.26 -13.53
C LEU A 909 3.00 9.49 -14.30
N ALA A 910 3.30 8.64 -15.28
CA ALA A 910 4.50 8.76 -16.11
C ALA A 910 4.56 10.09 -16.89
N VAL A 911 3.45 10.50 -17.53
CA VAL A 911 3.36 11.75 -18.31
C VAL A 911 3.51 13.00 -17.42
N ARG A 912 2.88 13.02 -16.24
CA ARG A 912 2.96 14.17 -15.31
C ARG A 912 4.35 14.35 -14.69
N SER A 913 5.09 13.26 -14.49
CA SER A 913 6.38 13.24 -13.80
C SER A 913 7.60 13.02 -14.72
N SER A 914 7.46 13.26 -16.03
CA SER A 914 8.57 13.20 -17.00
C SER A 914 8.69 14.49 -17.79
N GLU A 915 9.91 15.00 -17.97
CA GLU A 915 10.16 16.18 -18.81
C GLU A 915 10.33 15.82 -20.30
N ARG A 916 10.76 14.59 -20.60
CA ARG A 916 10.94 14.11 -21.98
C ARG A 916 10.02 12.93 -22.26
N ILE A 917 9.09 13.13 -23.19
CA ILE A 917 8.17 12.09 -23.65
C ILE A 917 8.35 11.86 -25.15
N ASN A 918 8.34 10.60 -25.59
CA ASN A 918 8.41 10.27 -27.02
C ASN A 918 7.59 9.03 -27.41
N GLY A 919 6.97 9.11 -28.59
CA GLY A 919 6.48 7.94 -29.32
C GLY A 919 7.56 7.29 -30.18
N VAL A 920 7.35 6.04 -30.58
CA VAL A 920 8.33 5.18 -31.30
C VAL A 920 8.41 5.34 -32.83
N SER A 921 7.71 6.33 -33.38
CA SER A 921 7.78 6.76 -34.78
C SER A 921 7.05 8.09 -34.92
N ALA A 922 7.24 8.79 -36.04
CA ALA A 922 6.52 10.04 -36.31
C ALA A 922 5.00 9.90 -36.11
N LYS A 923 4.39 8.79 -36.58
CA LYS A 923 2.95 8.53 -36.39
C LYS A 923 2.58 8.16 -34.96
N HIS A 924 3.45 7.46 -34.22
CA HIS A 924 3.18 7.18 -32.80
C HIS A 924 3.27 8.46 -31.95
N GLY A 925 4.20 9.38 -32.25
CA GLY A 925 4.27 10.69 -31.60
C GLY A 925 3.06 11.57 -31.91
N GLU A 926 2.54 11.54 -33.14
CA GLU A 926 1.29 12.21 -33.52
C GLU A 926 0.09 11.69 -32.70
N VAL A 927 -0.11 10.37 -32.65
CA VAL A 927 -1.24 9.76 -31.92
C VAL A 927 -1.06 9.91 -30.39
N ALA A 928 0.18 9.85 -29.89
CA ALA A 928 0.47 10.08 -28.47
C ALA A 928 0.21 11.54 -28.05
N ARG A 929 0.50 12.55 -28.88
CA ARG A 929 0.18 13.95 -28.58
C ARG A 929 -1.32 14.19 -28.45
N ASP A 930 -2.13 13.77 -29.44
CA ASP A 930 -3.60 13.88 -29.39
C ASP A 930 -4.18 13.18 -28.14
N MET A 931 -3.65 12.00 -27.81
CA MET A 931 -4.05 11.27 -26.61
C MET A 931 -3.60 11.94 -25.30
N PHE A 932 -2.43 12.59 -25.27
CA PHE A 932 -1.87 13.24 -24.08
C PHE A 932 -2.30 14.70 -23.89
N LEU A 933 -2.89 15.34 -24.91
CA LEU A 933 -3.46 16.68 -24.85
C LEU A 933 -4.41 16.87 -23.64
N GLN A 934 -5.14 15.82 -23.25
CA GLN A 934 -6.01 15.84 -22.07
C GLN A 934 -5.28 16.12 -20.74
N PHE A 935 -3.97 15.88 -20.65
CA PHE A 935 -3.15 16.19 -19.47
C PHE A 935 -2.62 17.64 -19.48
N TYR A 936 -2.70 18.33 -20.61
CA TYR A 936 -2.21 19.68 -20.84
C TYR A 936 -3.33 20.57 -21.43
N PRO A 937 -4.44 20.81 -20.70
CA PRO A 937 -5.60 21.54 -21.23
C PRO A 937 -5.33 22.99 -21.62
N GLU A 938 -4.21 23.55 -21.15
CA GLU A 938 -3.74 24.92 -21.43
C GLU A 938 -2.89 25.02 -22.71
N LEU A 939 -2.56 23.89 -23.37
CA LEU A 939 -1.68 23.82 -24.54
C LEU A 939 -2.44 23.39 -25.80
N ASP A 940 -1.98 23.85 -26.96
CA ASP A 940 -2.38 23.29 -28.26
C ASP A 940 -1.66 21.96 -28.53
N ASP A 941 -2.21 21.12 -29.42
CA ASP A 941 -1.64 19.80 -29.78
C ASP A 941 -0.16 19.86 -30.21
N ALA A 942 0.26 20.94 -30.87
CA ALA A 942 1.63 21.15 -31.29
C ALA A 942 2.62 21.41 -30.13
N ASP A 943 2.13 21.90 -28.98
CA ASP A 943 2.92 22.28 -27.81
C ASP A 943 2.94 21.20 -26.72
N VAL A 944 2.14 20.13 -26.85
CA VAL A 944 2.20 18.96 -25.98
C VAL A 944 3.63 18.39 -26.00
N PRO A 945 4.30 18.19 -24.84
CA PRO A 945 5.72 17.83 -24.75
C PRO A 945 6.05 16.36 -25.10
N CYS A 946 5.34 15.80 -26.09
CA CYS A 946 5.58 14.48 -26.66
C CYS A 946 6.17 14.61 -28.07
N THR A 947 7.33 13.98 -28.27
CA THR A 947 8.07 13.96 -29.54
C THR A 947 8.00 12.57 -30.19
N SER A 948 8.85 12.31 -31.19
CA SER A 948 8.98 10.97 -31.78
C SER A 948 10.43 10.62 -32.03
N ILE A 949 10.85 9.46 -31.53
CA ILE A 949 12.11 8.81 -31.90
C ILE A 949 11.70 7.57 -32.69
N THR A 950 12.10 7.48 -33.96
CA THR A 950 11.73 6.32 -34.78
C THR A 950 12.61 5.13 -34.40
N ASN A 951 12.00 4.02 -34.01
CA ASN A 951 12.73 2.81 -33.63
C ASN A 951 13.73 2.39 -34.71
N GLY A 952 15.00 2.33 -34.32
CA GLY A 952 16.03 1.59 -35.06
C GLY A 952 16.02 0.11 -34.70
N VAL A 953 16.99 -0.61 -35.27
CA VAL A 953 17.39 -1.95 -34.85
C VAL A 953 18.90 -1.93 -34.63
N HIS A 954 19.42 -2.74 -33.70
CA HIS A 954 20.87 -2.82 -33.49
C HIS A 954 21.51 -3.49 -34.71
N VAL A 955 22.14 -2.71 -35.59
CA VAL A 955 22.56 -3.17 -36.93
C VAL A 955 23.44 -4.43 -36.87
N SER A 956 24.39 -4.50 -35.93
CA SER A 956 25.26 -5.66 -35.71
C SER A 956 24.52 -6.94 -35.28
N THR A 957 23.32 -6.83 -34.71
CA THR A 957 22.41 -7.97 -34.44
C THR A 957 21.77 -8.50 -35.72
N TRP A 958 21.17 -7.59 -36.52
CA TRP A 958 20.16 -7.96 -37.50
C TRP A 958 20.69 -8.06 -38.93
N VAL A 959 21.84 -7.44 -39.22
CA VAL A 959 22.49 -7.56 -40.52
C VAL A 959 23.33 -8.84 -40.58
N ALA A 960 23.06 -9.67 -41.59
CA ALA A 960 23.73 -10.95 -41.76
C ALA A 960 25.27 -10.81 -41.94
N PRO A 961 26.10 -11.75 -41.47
CA PRO A 961 27.57 -11.64 -41.55
C PRO A 961 28.15 -11.45 -42.95
N ARG A 962 27.48 -11.92 -44.03
CA ARG A 962 27.88 -11.62 -45.41
C ARG A 962 27.82 -10.12 -45.71
N TRP A 963 26.76 -9.44 -45.27
CA TRP A 963 26.61 -8.00 -45.41
C TRP A 963 27.58 -7.22 -44.50
N GLN A 964 27.80 -7.67 -43.25
CA GLN A 964 28.77 -7.02 -42.36
C GLN A 964 30.20 -7.04 -42.94
N ARG A 965 30.61 -8.15 -43.59
CA ARG A 965 31.91 -8.21 -44.29
C ARG A 965 31.99 -7.30 -45.51
N LEU A 966 30.89 -7.09 -46.23
CA LEU A 966 30.83 -6.11 -47.31
C LEU A 966 30.97 -4.69 -46.75
N PHE A 967 30.24 -4.36 -45.69
CA PHE A 967 30.33 -3.06 -45.01
C PHE A 967 31.76 -2.78 -44.52
N GLU A 968 32.39 -3.77 -43.89
CA GLU A 968 33.78 -3.69 -43.42
C GLU A 968 34.80 -3.53 -44.55
N ARG A 969 34.55 -4.12 -45.73
CA ARG A 969 35.40 -3.98 -46.91
C ARG A 969 35.35 -2.59 -47.52
N GLU A 970 34.15 -1.99 -47.59
CA GLU A 970 33.93 -0.71 -48.28
C GLU A 970 34.07 0.51 -47.34
N MET A 971 33.77 0.36 -46.04
CA MET A 971 33.78 1.46 -45.04
C MET A 971 34.85 1.31 -43.94
N GLY A 972 35.58 0.18 -43.88
CA GLY A 972 36.61 -0.08 -42.86
C GLY A 972 36.10 -0.81 -41.61
N HIS A 973 37.03 -1.23 -40.74
CA HIS A 973 36.72 -2.04 -39.55
C HIS A 973 35.85 -1.29 -38.51
N ASP A 974 35.93 0.03 -38.48
CA ASP A 974 35.19 0.94 -37.60
C ASP A 974 33.82 1.37 -38.19
N TRP A 975 33.33 0.74 -39.27
CA TRP A 975 32.04 1.07 -39.91
C TRP A 975 30.85 1.15 -38.95
N ARG A 976 30.92 0.43 -37.81
CA ARG A 976 29.89 0.40 -36.77
C ARG A 976 29.74 1.73 -36.04
N ASP A 977 30.81 2.52 -35.96
CA ASP A 977 30.81 3.84 -35.32
C ASP A 977 30.29 4.95 -36.26
N HIS A 978 30.18 4.66 -37.57
CA HIS A 978 29.79 5.62 -38.61
C HIS A 978 28.43 5.32 -39.26
N ILE A 979 27.63 4.40 -38.70
CA ILE A 979 26.33 3.97 -39.27
C ILE A 979 25.38 5.15 -39.57
N GLU A 980 25.45 6.20 -38.75
CA GLU A 980 24.63 7.41 -38.87
C GLU A 980 25.11 8.42 -39.92
N ASP A 981 26.35 8.33 -40.39
CA ASP A 981 26.87 9.20 -41.45
C ASP A 981 26.38 8.73 -42.83
N ARG A 982 25.48 9.52 -43.42
CA ARG A 982 24.90 9.24 -44.73
C ARG A 982 25.92 9.20 -45.86
N PHE A 983 27.04 9.93 -45.75
CA PHE A 983 28.06 10.00 -46.81
C PHE A 983 28.88 8.71 -46.89
N GLN A 984 29.04 7.99 -45.77
CA GLN A 984 29.70 6.68 -45.74
C GLN A 984 28.93 5.61 -46.51
N TRP A 985 27.64 5.82 -46.81
CA TRP A 985 26.80 4.87 -47.54
C TRP A 985 26.71 5.13 -49.06
N ASP A 986 27.33 6.19 -49.59
CA ASP A 986 27.19 6.53 -51.02
C ASP A 986 27.76 5.45 -51.96
N TRP A 987 28.75 4.65 -51.52
CA TRP A 987 29.31 3.53 -52.30
C TRP A 987 28.22 2.52 -52.74
N LEU A 988 27.18 2.31 -51.91
CA LEU A 988 26.14 1.32 -52.16
C LEU A 988 25.33 1.62 -53.44
N ARG A 989 25.29 2.89 -53.87
CA ARG A 989 24.60 3.33 -55.09
C ARG A 989 25.30 2.85 -56.36
N ASP A 990 26.62 2.84 -56.34
CA ASP A 990 27.49 2.57 -57.50
C ASP A 990 28.14 1.17 -57.43
N HIS A 991 27.80 0.40 -56.39
CA HIS A 991 28.27 -0.97 -56.16
C HIS A 991 27.74 -1.98 -57.19
N ASP A 992 28.43 -3.10 -57.37
CA ASP A 992 27.95 -4.15 -58.27
C ASP A 992 26.66 -4.81 -57.75
N SER A 993 25.58 -4.55 -58.47
CA SER A 993 24.27 -5.17 -58.24
C SER A 993 24.30 -6.70 -58.30
N ALA A 994 25.25 -7.31 -59.03
CA ALA A 994 25.41 -8.77 -59.07
C ALA A 994 25.96 -9.33 -57.74
N GLU A 995 26.88 -8.63 -57.06
CA GLU A 995 27.37 -9.04 -55.74
C GLU A 995 26.27 -8.92 -54.67
N ILE A 996 25.54 -7.79 -54.68
CA ILE A 996 24.36 -7.59 -53.82
C ILE A 996 23.32 -8.70 -54.02
N TRP A 997 23.03 -9.04 -55.28
CA TRP A 997 22.10 -10.11 -55.61
C TRP A 997 22.61 -11.49 -55.21
N SER A 998 23.92 -11.77 -55.34
CA SER A 998 24.54 -13.02 -54.86
C SER A 998 24.34 -13.17 -53.35
N ILE A 999 24.65 -12.13 -52.57
CA ILE A 999 24.45 -12.14 -51.11
C ILE A 999 22.99 -12.41 -50.76
N HIS A 1000 22.03 -11.78 -51.47
CA HIS A 1000 20.61 -12.05 -51.28
C HIS A 1000 20.22 -13.50 -51.61
N ARG A 1001 20.72 -14.05 -52.72
CA ARG A 1001 20.49 -15.45 -53.13
C ARG A 1001 21.04 -16.44 -52.13
N GLU A 1002 22.30 -16.27 -51.72
CA GLU A 1002 22.96 -17.17 -50.76
C GLU A 1002 22.24 -17.18 -49.40
N LEU A 1003 21.84 -16.01 -48.88
CA LEU A 1003 21.04 -15.93 -47.64
C LEU A 1003 19.68 -16.62 -47.78
N ARG A 1004 19.11 -16.63 -48.99
CA ARG A 1004 17.84 -17.29 -49.28
C ARG A 1004 18.00 -18.81 -49.40
N THR A 1005 19.08 -19.29 -50.02
CA THR A 1005 19.44 -20.72 -50.03
C THR A 1005 19.63 -21.22 -48.60
N ASP A 1006 20.43 -20.53 -47.79
CA ASP A 1006 20.64 -20.87 -46.37
C ASP A 1006 19.30 -20.97 -45.60
N TYR A 1007 18.37 -20.04 -45.83
CA TYR A 1007 17.04 -20.06 -45.22
C TYR A 1007 16.17 -21.23 -45.70
N ILE A 1008 16.18 -21.55 -47.00
CA ILE A 1008 15.44 -22.69 -47.57
C ILE A 1008 15.97 -24.01 -47.02
N ASP A 1009 17.29 -24.17 -46.91
CA ASP A 1009 17.91 -25.38 -46.38
C ASP A 1009 17.62 -25.55 -44.89
N TRP A 1010 17.73 -24.47 -44.09
CA TRP A 1010 17.30 -24.45 -42.69
C TRP A 1010 15.81 -24.81 -42.55
N LEU A 1011 14.95 -24.25 -43.39
CA LEU A 1011 13.51 -24.50 -43.35
C LEU A 1011 13.18 -25.96 -43.71
N LYS A 1012 13.87 -26.54 -44.71
CA LYS A 1012 13.74 -27.94 -45.08
C LYS A 1012 14.17 -28.87 -43.95
N GLU A 1013 15.29 -28.58 -43.29
CA GLU A 1013 15.74 -29.34 -42.13
C GLU A 1013 14.74 -29.20 -40.95
N HIS A 1014 14.34 -27.97 -40.61
CA HIS A 1014 13.42 -27.70 -39.51
C HIS A 1014 12.04 -28.38 -39.69
N LEU A 1015 11.47 -28.31 -40.90
CA LEU A 1015 10.23 -29.01 -41.24
C LEU A 1015 10.40 -30.53 -41.14
N THR A 1016 11.50 -31.07 -41.68
CA THR A 1016 11.81 -32.50 -41.59
C THR A 1016 11.90 -32.97 -40.14
N GLN A 1017 12.62 -32.24 -39.28
CA GLN A 1017 12.76 -32.57 -37.86
C GLN A 1017 11.41 -32.47 -37.13
N THR A 1018 10.64 -31.40 -37.32
CA THR A 1018 9.37 -31.18 -36.60
C THR A 1018 8.27 -32.14 -37.04
N TRP A 1019 8.10 -32.39 -38.35
CA TRP A 1019 7.08 -33.31 -38.87
C TRP A 1019 7.41 -34.77 -38.56
N THR A 1020 8.70 -35.15 -38.58
CA THR A 1020 9.13 -36.51 -38.17
C THR A 1020 8.84 -36.76 -36.69
N ARG A 1021 9.08 -35.77 -35.81
CA ARG A 1021 8.71 -35.85 -34.38
C ARG A 1021 7.20 -36.02 -34.20
N ARG A 1022 6.39 -35.30 -34.98
CA ARG A 1022 4.93 -35.42 -34.99
C ARG A 1022 4.44 -36.76 -35.56
N ARG A 1023 5.21 -37.43 -36.42
CA ARG A 1023 4.80 -38.61 -37.22
C ARG A 1023 3.67 -38.30 -38.21
N GLU A 1024 3.81 -37.17 -38.91
CA GLU A 1024 2.92 -36.78 -40.01
C GLU A 1024 3.08 -37.67 -41.26
N ASP A 1025 2.22 -37.48 -42.25
CA ASP A 1025 2.35 -38.12 -43.55
C ASP A 1025 3.64 -37.67 -44.26
N LEU A 1026 4.59 -38.61 -44.39
CA LEU A 1026 5.88 -38.41 -45.03
C LEU A 1026 5.77 -38.13 -46.53
N SER A 1027 4.66 -38.48 -47.19
CA SER A 1027 4.42 -38.14 -48.60
C SER A 1027 4.06 -36.67 -48.77
N LEU A 1028 3.23 -36.11 -47.88
CA LEU A 1028 2.90 -34.68 -47.85
C LEU A 1028 4.10 -33.82 -47.44
N LEU A 1029 4.89 -34.28 -46.46
CA LEU A 1029 6.15 -33.64 -46.10
C LEU A 1029 7.07 -33.52 -47.32
N ARG A 1030 7.25 -34.63 -48.05
CA ARG A 1030 8.11 -34.67 -49.23
C ARG A 1030 7.62 -33.73 -50.32
N ASP A 1031 6.33 -33.72 -50.61
CA ASP A 1031 5.74 -32.80 -51.59
C ASP A 1031 6.01 -31.33 -51.23
N ILE A 1032 5.85 -30.95 -49.96
CA ILE A 1032 6.16 -29.58 -49.49
C ILE A 1032 7.66 -29.27 -49.60
N LEU A 1033 8.54 -30.19 -49.19
CA LEU A 1033 9.99 -30.01 -49.28
C LEU A 1033 10.47 -29.87 -50.74
N ASP A 1034 9.89 -30.64 -51.67
CA ASP A 1034 10.18 -30.59 -53.10
C ASP A 1034 9.66 -29.28 -53.75
N HIS A 1035 8.67 -28.61 -53.14
CA HIS A 1035 8.15 -27.31 -53.58
C HIS A 1035 8.83 -26.08 -52.91
N LEU A 1036 9.70 -26.29 -51.92
CA LEU A 1036 10.48 -25.21 -51.26
C LEU A 1036 11.72 -24.86 -52.08
N ASP A 1037 11.67 -23.68 -52.69
CA ASP A 1037 12.52 -23.30 -53.81
C ASP A 1037 12.97 -21.82 -53.68
N GLU A 1038 14.26 -21.61 -53.90
CA GLU A 1038 14.95 -20.32 -53.83
C GLU A 1038 14.67 -19.37 -55.01
N ASP A 1039 14.05 -19.86 -56.09
CA ASP A 1039 13.63 -19.04 -57.25
C ASP A 1039 12.22 -18.45 -57.12
N ARG A 1040 11.38 -18.97 -56.21
CA ARG A 1040 9.94 -18.59 -56.12
C ARG A 1040 9.68 -17.25 -55.41
N LEU A 1041 8.43 -16.88 -55.17
CA LEU A 1041 8.08 -15.81 -54.23
C LEU A 1041 7.68 -16.41 -52.87
N LEU A 1042 8.34 -16.01 -51.79
CA LEU A 1042 8.02 -16.43 -50.42
C LEU A 1042 7.26 -15.29 -49.72
N ILE A 1043 6.04 -15.56 -49.25
CA ILE A 1043 5.21 -14.60 -48.51
C ILE A 1043 5.01 -15.11 -47.08
N GLY A 1044 5.67 -14.49 -46.11
CA GLY A 1044 5.51 -14.79 -44.69
C GLY A 1044 4.37 -13.98 -44.05
N PHE A 1045 3.59 -14.61 -43.16
CA PHE A 1045 2.52 -13.94 -42.41
C PHE A 1045 2.71 -14.12 -40.89
N ALA A 1046 2.88 -13.03 -40.14
CA ALA A 1046 3.15 -13.05 -38.71
C ALA A 1046 1.87 -13.27 -37.88
N ARG A 1047 1.85 -14.35 -37.10
CA ARG A 1047 0.62 -15.07 -36.68
C ARG A 1047 -0.26 -14.43 -35.59
N ARG A 1048 0.10 -13.29 -35.00
CA ARG A 1048 -0.67 -12.69 -33.88
C ARG A 1048 -1.88 -11.91 -34.42
N PHE A 1049 -3.03 -12.56 -34.54
CA PHE A 1049 -4.32 -11.98 -34.98
C PHE A 1049 -4.88 -10.97 -33.97
N ALA A 1050 -4.26 -9.80 -33.87
CA ALA A 1050 -4.83 -8.65 -33.19
C ALA A 1050 -5.72 -7.85 -34.17
N PRO A 1051 -6.89 -7.32 -33.78
CA PRO A 1051 -7.82 -6.65 -34.70
C PRO A 1051 -7.19 -5.51 -35.51
N TYR A 1052 -6.27 -4.74 -34.90
CA TYR A 1052 -5.58 -3.64 -35.57
C TYR A 1052 -4.59 -4.09 -36.67
N LYS A 1053 -4.22 -5.37 -36.75
CA LYS A 1053 -3.28 -5.91 -37.75
C LYS A 1053 -3.92 -6.30 -39.08
N ARG A 1054 -5.26 -6.24 -39.20
CA ARG A 1054 -6.00 -6.39 -40.46
C ARG A 1054 -5.58 -7.63 -41.28
N ALA A 1055 -5.55 -8.79 -40.63
CA ALA A 1055 -5.10 -10.06 -41.22
C ALA A 1055 -5.94 -10.50 -42.44
N ASP A 1056 -7.17 -10.01 -42.52
CA ASP A 1056 -8.13 -10.16 -43.61
C ASP A 1056 -7.84 -9.27 -44.82
N LEU A 1057 -6.93 -8.29 -44.73
CA LEU A 1057 -6.70 -7.29 -45.79
C LEU A 1057 -6.42 -7.91 -47.17
N LEU A 1058 -5.61 -8.97 -47.24
CA LEU A 1058 -5.32 -9.68 -48.50
C LEU A 1058 -6.54 -10.42 -49.09
N LEU A 1059 -7.56 -10.71 -48.27
CA LEU A 1059 -8.79 -11.38 -48.65
C LEU A 1059 -9.90 -10.40 -49.05
N THR A 1060 -9.71 -9.09 -48.82
CA THR A 1060 -10.69 -8.05 -49.18
C THR A 1060 -10.88 -7.88 -50.70
N ASP A 1061 -9.88 -8.25 -51.51
CA ASP A 1061 -9.97 -8.28 -52.97
C ASP A 1061 -9.40 -9.62 -53.52
N PRO A 1062 -10.24 -10.68 -53.60
CA PRO A 1062 -9.82 -11.98 -54.11
C PRO A 1062 -9.36 -11.96 -55.57
N ALA A 1063 -9.85 -11.01 -56.38
CA ALA A 1063 -9.47 -10.90 -57.78
C ALA A 1063 -8.05 -10.33 -57.93
N ARG A 1064 -7.68 -9.34 -57.10
CA ARG A 1064 -6.32 -8.82 -57.01
C ARG A 1064 -5.35 -9.81 -56.40
N LEU A 1065 -5.76 -10.55 -55.35
CA LEU A 1065 -4.96 -11.63 -54.78
C LEU A 1065 -4.68 -12.72 -55.84
N SER A 1066 -5.71 -13.14 -56.59
CA SER A 1066 -5.55 -14.12 -57.67
C SER A 1066 -4.56 -13.66 -58.74
N LYS A 1067 -4.57 -12.38 -59.14
CA LYS A 1067 -3.54 -11.83 -60.05
C LYS A 1067 -2.14 -11.90 -59.46
N LEU A 1068 -1.96 -11.45 -58.21
CA LEU A 1068 -0.66 -11.48 -57.53
C LEU A 1068 -0.06 -12.89 -57.39
N LEU A 1069 -0.91 -13.92 -57.32
CA LEU A 1069 -0.48 -15.32 -57.19
C LEU A 1069 -0.23 -16.03 -58.54
N ASN A 1070 -0.85 -15.58 -59.64
CA ASN A 1070 -0.77 -16.23 -60.94
C ASN A 1070 0.06 -15.48 -62.01
N GLY A 1071 0.42 -14.22 -61.76
CA GLY A 1071 1.09 -13.32 -62.72
C GLY A 1071 0.13 -12.36 -63.41
#